data_AF-A0A2V5I283-F1
#
_entry.id   AF-A0A2V5I283-F1
#
_cell.length_a   1.000
_cell.length_b   1.000
_cell.length_c   1.000
_cell.angle_alpha   90.00
_cell.angle_beta   90.00
_cell.angle_gamma   90.00
#
_symmetry.space_group_name_H-M   'P 1'
#
loop_
_entity.id
_entity.type
_entity.pdbx_description
1 polymer ?
#
loop_
_entity_poly.entity_id
_entity_poly.type
_entity_poly.pdbx_seq_one_letter_code
_entity_poly.pdbx_strand_id
1 'polypeptide(L)'
;MPPQKRTKTGKPARQAVLSGRVTRPRKSAITSHQKSNPVETSHSEDAISGESDRQNDLPPVQGKPPAWAECRPDLCDALPWFRSAQGGYYYNGSLCYGCLVDADSGIRAYIDDEVVVTRIGGGCTKDAEGNLVLLKDQDTDSATLSSVMNSWRMQNPVGLIIGDRNKQLNRKLPHRYNVMAYFRIADVWYEQIGTKKGAKVRFEKLDLAATSWWAAPGTTPLPVEQRDFTLGPATKRCASCDRESKQVYNEGWMCLTPSCSRFWKVGGTTTPPGHLSFNAAFLRARLPPDPQIQPHFDLVPDLLATLSEDKGDLVFKRIAWKGIVCPLCSRCIARRFWRGWKCADELLQDLSQQSHRCSFERYLKISPLSVRSVIDEFEIHPAKRALYFDPKLQLPSVDDTSLYPYRKLVYTLPGVGFVTHLVANRAINTRANGPDDLFKRLQSVDLGLQRYPLQQSVVRGTLTSHYAVNYGCPYKYVVSVASKGFAEASDEILRAFGRLTWATEQAVTTAGDAFLPPNELLLLGYMEDMKIGYHDDGESSLGPTIATLSLGARATMLLRMKYKYYHGYTKAKRIVDEDPALDGCAHAPERKALKQAREAGEITREEYDAQRRGLPAGGRRGEAPPCLRMELNHGDLVVMHGEGVQRFYEHSVIPEKNLRFALTARYIKPEFVEEADRQKGVFTLTGEQVYDGK
;
A
#
# COMPACT_ATOMS: atom_id res chain seq x y z
N MET A 1 49.77 44.37 -11.01
CA MET A 1 49.41 42.95 -10.83
C MET A 1 48.21 42.86 -9.90
N PRO A 2 47.05 42.39 -10.36
CA PRO A 2 45.87 42.25 -9.50
C PRO A 2 45.94 40.98 -8.65
N PRO A 3 45.24 40.91 -7.50
CA PRO A 3 45.32 39.78 -6.57
C PRO A 3 44.40 38.60 -6.96
N GLN A 4 44.88 37.40 -6.62
CA GLN A 4 44.28 36.09 -6.89
C GLN A 4 42.93 35.88 -6.18
N LYS A 5 41.99 35.25 -6.90
CA LYS A 5 40.70 34.74 -6.41
C LYS A 5 40.90 33.58 -5.42
N ARG A 6 40.30 33.66 -4.23
CA ARG A 6 40.05 32.51 -3.36
C ARG A 6 38.88 31.67 -3.90
N THR A 7 39.15 30.39 -4.13
CA THR A 7 38.17 29.35 -4.49
C THR A 7 37.23 29.04 -3.33
N LYS A 8 35.91 29.01 -3.60
CA LYS A 8 34.85 28.59 -2.68
C LYS A 8 34.93 27.07 -2.43
N THR A 9 34.93 26.68 -1.17
CA THR A 9 34.76 25.31 -0.69
C THR A 9 33.32 24.83 -0.92
N GLY A 10 33.18 23.57 -1.36
CA GLY A 10 31.91 22.93 -1.70
C GLY A 10 31.05 22.63 -0.46
N LYS A 11 29.73 22.82 -0.60
CA LYS A 11 28.72 22.32 0.35
C LYS A 11 28.52 20.80 0.15
N PRO A 12 28.30 20.00 1.22
CA PRO A 12 28.03 18.58 1.08
C PRO A 12 26.61 18.33 0.54
N ALA A 13 26.50 17.36 -0.37
CA ALA A 13 25.25 16.94 -0.98
C ALA A 13 24.33 16.23 0.03
N ARG A 14 23.06 16.64 0.08
CA ARG A 14 21.99 15.93 0.79
C ARG A 14 21.71 14.60 0.08
N GLN A 15 21.91 13.48 0.77
CA GLN A 15 21.52 12.14 0.30
C GLN A 15 19.99 12.01 0.26
N ALA A 16 19.48 11.55 -0.87
CA ALA A 16 18.08 11.21 -1.07
C ALA A 16 17.77 9.85 -0.39
N VAL A 17 16.72 9.82 0.42
CA VAL A 17 16.16 8.61 1.04
C VAL A 17 15.48 7.77 -0.05
N LEU A 18 16.17 6.72 -0.52
CA LEU A 18 15.61 5.73 -1.44
C LEU A 18 14.85 4.67 -0.63
N SER A 19 13.54 4.61 -0.81
CA SER A 19 12.70 3.52 -0.32
C SER A 19 13.04 2.23 -1.08
N GLY A 20 13.54 1.23 -0.35
CA GLY A 20 14.06 -0.03 -0.88
C GLY A 20 12.99 -0.87 -1.59
N ARG A 21 13.23 -1.17 -2.87
CA ARG A 21 12.48 -2.12 -3.69
C ARG A 21 13.32 -3.40 -3.82
N VAL A 22 12.85 -4.51 -3.26
CA VAL A 22 13.56 -5.79 -3.30
C VAL A 22 13.33 -6.48 -4.66
N THR A 23 14.41 -6.73 -5.40
CA THR A 23 14.43 -7.46 -6.68
C THR A 23 14.52 -8.98 -6.46
N ARG A 24 13.75 -9.78 -7.22
CA ARG A 24 13.81 -11.26 -7.20
C ARG A 24 15.02 -11.81 -8.00
N PRO A 25 15.69 -12.90 -7.56
CA PRO A 25 16.65 -13.65 -8.37
C PRO A 25 15.97 -14.70 -9.27
N ARG A 26 16.61 -14.99 -10.42
CA ARG A 26 16.21 -15.96 -11.46
C ARG A 26 16.35 -17.41 -10.98
N LYS A 27 15.43 -18.30 -11.40
CA LYS A 27 15.63 -19.76 -11.42
C LYS A 27 15.82 -20.26 -12.86
N SER A 28 16.75 -21.20 -13.01
CA SER A 28 17.10 -21.96 -14.21
C SER A 28 16.09 -23.09 -14.48
N ALA A 29 15.98 -23.46 -15.76
CA ALA A 29 14.99 -24.40 -16.30
C ALA A 29 15.42 -25.87 -16.15
N ILE A 30 14.44 -26.75 -15.88
CA ILE A 30 14.49 -28.18 -16.23
C ILE A 30 13.13 -28.54 -16.84
N THR A 31 13.20 -29.30 -17.93
CA THR A 31 12.18 -29.73 -18.88
C THR A 31 11.45 -31.01 -18.46
N SER A 32 10.13 -31.08 -18.65
CA SER A 32 9.45 -32.29 -19.17
C SER A 32 8.01 -31.99 -19.59
N HIS A 33 7.66 -32.46 -20.77
CA HIS A 33 6.35 -32.39 -21.41
C HIS A 33 5.30 -33.27 -20.73
N GLN A 34 4.06 -32.79 -20.60
CA GLN A 34 2.87 -33.44 -21.15
C GLN A 34 1.64 -32.52 -21.04
N LYS A 35 0.81 -32.56 -22.08
CA LYS A 35 -0.32 -31.68 -22.37
C LYS A 35 -1.58 -32.11 -21.60
N SER A 36 -2.27 -31.17 -20.95
CA SER A 36 -3.72 -31.20 -20.75
C SER A 36 -4.26 -29.79 -20.48
N ASN A 37 -5.52 -29.57 -20.86
CA ASN A 37 -6.25 -28.30 -21.03
C ASN A 37 -6.27 -27.37 -19.80
N PRO A 38 -6.45 -26.03 -19.99
CA PRO A 38 -6.43 -25.07 -18.89
C PRO A 38 -7.77 -25.07 -18.16
N VAL A 39 -7.78 -25.65 -16.97
CA VAL A 39 -8.83 -25.41 -15.97
C VAL A 39 -8.52 -24.08 -15.29
N GLU A 40 -9.51 -23.18 -15.23
CA GLU A 40 -9.48 -21.96 -14.43
C GLU A 40 -9.22 -22.30 -12.96
N THR A 41 -7.98 -22.15 -12.50
CA THR A 41 -7.68 -22.18 -11.07
C THR A 41 -7.98 -20.81 -10.49
N SER A 42 -9.21 -20.63 -10.05
CA SER A 42 -9.53 -19.72 -8.96
C SER A 42 -8.65 -20.10 -7.76
N HIS A 43 -7.86 -19.14 -7.26
CA HIS A 43 -7.22 -19.29 -5.96
C HIS A 43 -8.32 -19.09 -4.90
N SER A 44 -9.06 -20.16 -4.63
CA SER A 44 -9.90 -20.27 -3.44
C SER A 44 -9.01 -20.56 -2.23
N GLU A 45 -8.98 -19.64 -1.26
CA GLU A 45 -8.69 -19.97 0.13
C GLU A 45 -9.98 -20.46 0.83
N ASP A 46 -10.91 -21.07 0.08
CA ASP A 46 -12.10 -21.72 0.64
C ASP A 46 -11.78 -23.18 0.94
N ALA A 47 -11.02 -23.38 2.01
CA ALA A 47 -10.93 -24.65 2.73
C ALA A 47 -10.57 -24.37 4.20
N ILE A 48 -11.46 -23.67 4.93
CA ILE A 48 -11.35 -23.49 6.38
C ILE A 48 -12.71 -23.74 7.03
N SER A 49 -13.31 -24.91 6.78
CA SER A 49 -14.37 -25.42 7.66
C SER A 49 -13.82 -26.36 8.75
N GLY A 50 -12.56 -26.82 8.64
CA GLY A 50 -11.96 -27.77 9.58
C GLY A 50 -10.98 -27.21 10.62
N GLU A 51 -10.47 -25.97 10.46
CA GLU A 51 -9.56 -25.36 11.46
C GLU A 51 -10.31 -24.55 12.54
N SER A 52 -11.52 -24.05 12.25
CA SER A 52 -12.35 -23.35 13.24
C SER A 52 -12.79 -24.25 14.39
N ASP A 53 -13.03 -25.54 14.12
CA ASP A 53 -13.46 -26.51 15.13
C ASP A 53 -12.35 -26.83 16.15
N ARG A 54 -11.07 -26.86 15.73
CA ARG A 54 -9.95 -27.14 16.66
C ARG A 54 -9.66 -26.02 17.65
N GLN A 55 -10.11 -24.81 17.36
CA GLN A 55 -9.87 -23.65 18.23
C GLN A 55 -10.90 -23.55 19.36
N ASN A 56 -12.03 -24.27 19.24
CA ASN A 56 -13.07 -24.32 20.27
C ASN A 56 -12.68 -25.17 21.48
N ASP A 57 -11.75 -26.10 21.32
CA ASP A 57 -11.31 -27.01 22.40
C ASP A 57 -10.12 -26.47 23.22
N LEU A 58 -9.50 -25.37 22.80
CA LEU A 58 -8.38 -24.78 23.52
C LEU A 58 -8.85 -24.05 24.79
N PRO A 59 -8.09 -24.12 25.90
CA PRO A 59 -8.43 -23.40 27.12
C PRO A 59 -8.46 -21.88 26.87
N PRO A 60 -9.36 -21.14 27.54
CA PRO A 60 -9.46 -19.70 27.37
C PRO A 60 -8.24 -18.97 27.96
N VAL A 61 -8.09 -17.72 27.57
CA VAL A 61 -7.15 -16.78 28.20
C VAL A 61 -7.78 -16.08 29.41
N GLN A 62 -6.96 -15.57 30.32
CA GLN A 62 -7.42 -14.89 31.54
C GLN A 62 -8.07 -13.52 31.30
N GLY A 63 -7.59 -12.77 30.32
CA GLY A 63 -7.99 -11.38 30.10
C GLY A 63 -8.24 -11.06 28.62
N LYS A 64 -8.43 -9.77 28.34
CA LYS A 64 -8.61 -9.24 26.99
C LYS A 64 -7.36 -8.49 26.55
N PRO A 65 -7.01 -8.51 25.25
CA PRO A 65 -5.89 -7.73 24.76
C PRO A 65 -6.19 -6.22 24.86
N PRO A 66 -5.16 -5.39 25.14
CA PRO A 66 -5.30 -3.93 25.19
C PRO A 66 -5.64 -3.31 23.82
N ALA A 67 -5.32 -4.00 22.73
CA ALA A 67 -5.78 -3.68 21.39
C ALA A 67 -5.80 -4.92 20.49
N TRP A 68 -6.66 -4.93 19.47
CA TRP A 68 -6.78 -6.05 18.53
C TRP A 68 -7.17 -5.59 17.12
N ALA A 69 -7.04 -6.47 16.12
CA ALA A 69 -7.46 -6.19 14.76
C ALA A 69 -7.84 -7.47 14.00
N GLU A 70 -8.71 -7.32 12.99
CA GLU A 70 -9.04 -8.39 12.04
C GLU A 70 -8.02 -8.51 10.91
N CYS A 71 -7.34 -7.40 10.58
CA CYS A 71 -6.38 -7.36 9.49
C CYS A 71 -5.10 -6.61 9.87
N ARG A 72 -3.99 -6.94 9.22
CA ARG A 72 -2.68 -6.29 9.47
C ARG A 72 -2.67 -4.80 9.10
N PRO A 73 -3.33 -4.34 8.02
CA PRO A 73 -3.40 -2.92 7.70
C PRO A 73 -3.96 -2.06 8.85
N ASP A 74 -4.99 -2.52 9.55
CA ASP A 74 -5.56 -1.78 10.70
C ASP A 74 -4.53 -1.61 11.84
N LEU A 75 -3.74 -2.67 12.14
CA LEU A 75 -2.62 -2.57 13.09
C LEU A 75 -1.58 -1.55 12.60
N CYS A 76 -1.21 -1.62 11.31
CA CYS A 76 -0.20 -0.75 10.72
C CYS A 76 -0.59 0.72 10.69
N ASP A 77 -1.90 0.98 10.60
CA ASP A 77 -2.46 2.32 10.61
C ASP A 77 -2.56 2.87 12.03
N ALA A 78 -2.95 2.05 13.02
CA ALA A 78 -3.19 2.48 14.41
C ALA A 78 -1.96 2.43 15.34
N LEU A 79 -1.01 1.51 15.12
CA LEU A 79 0.12 1.28 16.03
C LEU A 79 1.44 1.84 15.45
N PRO A 80 2.05 2.89 16.04
CA PRO A 80 3.26 3.52 15.49
C PRO A 80 4.48 2.60 15.55
N TRP A 81 4.51 1.69 16.52
CA TRP A 81 5.57 0.70 16.75
C TRP A 81 5.40 -0.59 15.90
N PHE A 82 4.37 -0.69 15.06
CA PHE A 82 4.19 -1.83 14.16
C PHE A 82 3.62 -1.40 12.81
N ARG A 83 4.45 -1.31 11.76
CA ARG A 83 4.00 -1.02 10.37
C ARG A 83 4.45 -2.06 9.36
N SER A 84 4.42 -3.34 9.74
CA SER A 84 4.81 -4.46 8.88
C SER A 84 3.59 -5.17 8.27
N ALA A 85 3.14 -4.70 7.11
CA ALA A 85 1.93 -5.25 6.45
C ALA A 85 2.09 -6.70 5.97
N GLN A 86 3.32 -7.13 5.64
CA GLN A 86 3.61 -8.48 5.12
C GLN A 86 4.61 -9.28 5.96
N GLY A 87 5.57 -8.61 6.61
CA GLY A 87 6.60 -9.25 7.43
C GLY A 87 6.15 -9.52 8.87
N GLY A 88 6.93 -10.32 9.60
CA GLY A 88 6.74 -10.53 11.04
C GLY A 88 7.44 -9.50 11.92
N TYR A 89 8.32 -8.67 11.37
CA TYR A 89 9.10 -7.69 12.15
C TYR A 89 8.97 -6.30 11.53
N TYR A 90 8.72 -5.30 12.37
CA TYR A 90 8.81 -3.90 11.99
C TYR A 90 10.07 -3.28 12.59
N TYR A 91 10.82 -2.60 11.72
CA TYR A 91 12.03 -1.89 12.07
C TYR A 91 12.11 -0.58 11.31
N ASN A 92 12.72 0.43 11.93
CA ASN A 92 12.99 1.73 11.34
C ASN A 92 14.30 2.27 11.92
N GLY A 93 15.12 2.95 11.10
CA GLY A 93 16.40 3.47 11.57
C GLY A 93 17.33 2.42 12.19
N SER A 94 17.29 1.18 11.66
CA SER A 94 18.07 0.04 12.18
C SER A 94 17.75 -0.38 13.62
N LEU A 95 16.55 -0.05 14.12
CA LEU A 95 15.99 -0.56 15.38
C LEU A 95 14.69 -1.31 15.10
N CYS A 96 14.51 -2.46 15.75
CA CYS A 96 13.25 -3.21 15.79
C CYS A 96 12.31 -2.63 16.85
N TYR A 97 11.07 -2.30 16.44
CA TYR A 97 10.04 -1.75 17.33
C TYR A 97 8.87 -2.70 17.55
N GLY A 98 8.61 -3.63 16.63
CA GLY A 98 7.48 -4.53 16.72
C GLY A 98 7.70 -5.90 16.10
N CYS A 99 7.08 -6.91 16.70
CA CYS A 99 7.11 -8.30 16.24
C CYS A 99 5.71 -8.91 16.24
N LEU A 100 5.38 -9.66 15.20
CA LEU A 100 4.14 -10.42 15.06
C LEU A 100 4.46 -11.92 14.98
N VAL A 101 3.88 -12.67 15.91
CA VAL A 101 3.99 -14.12 16.00
C VAL A 101 2.63 -14.74 15.70
N ASP A 102 2.54 -15.52 14.62
CA ASP A 102 1.27 -15.97 14.04
C ASP A 102 1.36 -17.46 13.68
N ALA A 103 0.85 -17.87 12.51
CA ALA A 103 0.85 -19.25 12.01
C ALA A 103 2.21 -19.96 12.03
N ASP A 104 3.30 -19.22 11.80
CA ASP A 104 4.65 -19.78 11.81
C ASP A 104 5.57 -18.98 12.74
N SER A 105 6.07 -19.67 13.77
CA SER A 105 7.03 -19.16 14.75
C SER A 105 8.44 -19.74 14.56
N GLY A 106 8.61 -20.60 13.53
CA GLY A 106 9.81 -21.40 13.33
C GLY A 106 9.88 -22.64 14.22
N ILE A 107 10.80 -23.54 13.87
CA ILE A 107 11.08 -24.75 14.65
C ILE A 107 11.54 -24.40 16.06
N ARG A 108 11.14 -25.22 17.04
CA ARG A 108 11.48 -25.04 18.47
C ARG A 108 11.07 -23.66 18.97
N ALA A 109 9.92 -23.15 18.55
CA ALA A 109 9.34 -21.94 19.15
C ALA A 109 8.80 -22.26 20.55
N TYR A 110 8.65 -21.24 21.38
CA TYR A 110 8.10 -21.37 22.73
C TYR A 110 7.40 -20.09 23.11
N ILE A 111 6.23 -20.19 23.74
CA ILE A 111 5.48 -19.06 24.26
C ILE A 111 4.91 -19.46 25.62
N ASP A 112 5.19 -18.67 26.64
CA ASP A 112 4.50 -18.74 27.93
C ASP A 112 3.92 -17.36 28.29
N ASP A 113 3.61 -17.18 29.57
CA ASP A 113 2.97 -15.96 30.08
C ASP A 113 3.91 -14.74 30.03
N GLU A 114 5.23 -14.92 29.92
CA GLU A 114 6.23 -13.83 30.02
C GLU A 114 7.38 -13.93 29.00
N VAL A 115 7.55 -15.06 28.33
CA VAL A 115 8.65 -15.35 27.41
C VAL A 115 8.11 -15.77 26.06
N VAL A 116 8.72 -15.22 25.02
CA VAL A 116 8.47 -15.60 23.63
C VAL A 116 9.79 -15.93 22.96
N VAL A 117 9.96 -17.18 22.55
CA VAL A 117 11.06 -17.63 21.70
C VAL A 117 10.53 -17.88 20.30
N THR A 118 11.08 -17.17 19.34
CA THR A 118 10.71 -17.28 17.94
C THR A 118 11.92 -17.12 17.05
N ARG A 119 11.79 -17.49 15.78
CA ARG A 119 12.83 -17.22 14.78
C ARG A 119 12.84 -15.73 14.38
N ILE A 120 13.97 -15.28 13.85
CA ILE A 120 14.05 -13.96 13.20
C ILE A 120 13.65 -14.09 11.72
N GLY A 121 12.80 -13.18 11.25
CA GLY A 121 12.29 -13.19 9.87
C GLY A 121 13.32 -12.76 8.83
N GLY A 122 12.96 -12.96 7.55
CA GLY A 122 13.79 -12.56 6.39
C GLY A 122 14.59 -13.72 5.80
N GLY A 123 14.81 -13.68 4.48
CA GLY A 123 15.56 -14.72 3.76
C GLY A 123 14.84 -16.07 3.65
N CYS A 124 13.52 -16.13 3.82
CA CYS A 124 12.73 -17.36 3.75
C CYS A 124 11.90 -17.47 2.46
N THR A 125 11.53 -18.70 2.10
CA THR A 125 10.50 -19.01 1.09
C THR A 125 9.58 -20.10 1.62
N LYS A 126 8.41 -20.29 1.00
CA LYS A 126 7.56 -21.45 1.30
C LYS A 126 8.06 -22.67 0.51
N ASP A 127 8.17 -23.81 1.16
CA ASP A 127 8.38 -25.10 0.49
C ASP A 127 7.06 -25.61 -0.16
N ALA A 128 7.09 -26.82 -0.73
CA ALA A 128 5.94 -27.39 -1.44
C ALA A 128 4.76 -27.65 -0.49
N GLU A 129 5.06 -27.89 0.78
CA GLU A 129 4.12 -28.12 1.88
C GLU A 129 3.63 -26.80 2.52
N GLY A 130 4.13 -25.65 2.06
CA GLY A 130 3.73 -24.33 2.52
C GLY A 130 4.48 -23.81 3.76
N ASN A 131 5.44 -24.56 4.28
CA ASN A 131 6.25 -24.18 5.44
C ASN A 131 7.34 -23.19 5.04
N LEU A 132 7.64 -22.24 5.93
CA LEU A 132 8.66 -21.23 5.66
C LEU A 132 10.07 -21.75 5.97
N VAL A 133 10.85 -22.01 4.93
CA VAL A 133 12.25 -22.49 5.00
C VAL A 133 13.25 -21.39 4.61
N LEU A 134 14.47 -21.47 5.13
CA LEU A 134 15.55 -20.52 4.83
C LEU A 134 16.13 -20.76 3.43
N LEU A 135 16.29 -19.69 2.65
CA LEU A 135 16.96 -19.72 1.35
C LEU A 135 18.49 -19.69 1.48
N LYS A 136 18.98 -18.97 2.48
CA LYS A 136 20.41 -18.80 2.78
C LYS A 136 20.62 -18.71 4.29
N ASP A 137 21.88 -18.81 4.70
CA ASP A 137 22.27 -18.51 6.08
C ASP A 137 21.83 -17.09 6.43
N GLN A 138 21.27 -16.93 7.62
CA GLN A 138 21.01 -15.61 8.16
C GLN A 138 22.32 -15.00 8.64
N ASP A 139 22.55 -13.78 8.20
CA ASP A 139 23.73 -12.96 8.47
C ASP A 139 23.26 -11.56 8.87
N THR A 140 24.17 -10.76 9.42
CA THR A 140 23.88 -9.37 9.81
C THR A 140 23.66 -8.43 8.62
N ASP A 141 23.83 -8.90 7.38
CA ASP A 141 23.52 -8.12 6.18
C ASP A 141 22.00 -8.03 5.97
N SER A 142 21.22 -8.93 6.59
CA SER A 142 19.77 -8.80 6.67
C SER A 142 19.37 -7.61 7.56
N ALA A 143 18.66 -6.64 6.98
CA ALA A 143 18.14 -5.47 7.70
C ALA A 143 17.28 -5.83 8.92
N THR A 144 16.56 -6.97 8.88
CA THR A 144 15.77 -7.44 10.02
C THR A 144 16.67 -7.94 11.15
N LEU A 145 17.65 -8.79 10.84
CA LEU A 145 18.54 -9.35 11.86
C LEU A 145 19.42 -8.26 12.47
N SER A 146 20.00 -7.37 11.67
CA SER A 146 20.77 -6.24 12.19
C SER A 146 19.93 -5.33 13.08
N SER A 147 18.67 -5.08 12.73
CA SER A 147 17.77 -4.28 13.57
C SER A 147 17.43 -4.94 14.90
N VAL A 148 17.23 -6.26 14.93
CA VAL A 148 17.02 -7.02 16.18
C VAL A 148 18.29 -7.00 17.03
N MET A 149 19.46 -7.24 16.43
CA MET A 149 20.75 -7.21 17.13
C MET A 149 21.06 -5.83 17.72
N ASN A 150 20.77 -4.76 16.98
CA ASN A 150 20.93 -3.39 17.46
C ASN A 150 19.94 -3.08 18.59
N SER A 151 18.67 -3.44 18.45
CA SER A 151 17.69 -3.30 19.54
C SER A 151 18.09 -4.07 20.78
N TRP A 152 18.70 -5.24 20.64
CA TRP A 152 19.21 -6.00 21.77
C TRP A 152 20.34 -5.26 22.49
N ARG A 153 21.34 -4.78 21.75
CA ARG A 153 22.48 -4.03 22.30
C ARG A 153 22.08 -2.71 22.94
N MET A 154 21.11 -2.02 22.33
CA MET A 154 20.60 -0.73 22.80
C MET A 154 19.46 -0.87 23.81
N GLN A 155 19.11 -2.10 24.19
CA GLN A 155 17.99 -2.42 25.09
C GLN A 155 16.66 -1.77 24.68
N ASN A 156 16.40 -1.64 23.37
CA ASN A 156 15.18 -1.03 22.84
C ASN A 156 13.99 -1.99 22.99
N PRO A 157 12.90 -1.61 23.70
CA PRO A 157 11.71 -2.46 23.82
C PRO A 157 11.00 -2.70 22.49
N VAL A 158 10.42 -3.89 22.37
CA VAL A 158 9.72 -4.36 21.17
C VAL A 158 8.28 -4.71 21.56
N GLY A 159 7.30 -4.12 20.88
CA GLY A 159 5.89 -4.46 21.05
C GLY A 159 5.58 -5.78 20.35
N LEU A 160 4.92 -6.71 21.04
CA LEU A 160 4.56 -8.01 20.46
C LEU A 160 3.07 -8.10 20.16
N ILE A 161 2.76 -8.76 19.05
CA ILE A 161 1.40 -9.10 18.60
C ILE A 161 1.35 -10.61 18.39
N ILE A 162 0.28 -11.26 18.85
CA ILE A 162 0.02 -12.67 18.61
C ILE A 162 -1.23 -12.88 17.74
N GLY A 163 -1.09 -13.68 16.69
CA GLY A 163 -2.19 -14.08 15.83
C GLY A 163 -2.88 -15.37 16.30
N ASP A 164 -4.18 -15.48 16.07
CA ASP A 164 -5.00 -16.66 16.41
C ASP A 164 -4.52 -17.98 15.79
N ARG A 165 -3.79 -17.94 14.68
CA ARG A 165 -3.19 -19.14 14.05
C ARG A 165 -1.95 -19.64 14.80
N ASN A 166 -1.50 -18.95 15.85
CA ASN A 166 -0.40 -19.41 16.65
C ASN A 166 -0.76 -20.67 17.43
N LYS A 167 0.05 -21.72 17.26
CA LYS A 167 -0.15 -23.01 17.94
C LYS A 167 0.72 -23.20 19.19
N GLN A 168 1.64 -22.27 19.47
CA GLN A 168 2.63 -22.42 20.53
C GLN A 168 2.08 -22.02 21.91
N LEU A 169 1.22 -21.01 21.97
CA LEU A 169 0.59 -20.58 23.22
C LEU A 169 -0.37 -21.62 23.80
N ASN A 170 -0.98 -22.45 22.94
CA ASN A 170 -1.95 -23.48 23.30
C ASN A 170 -3.16 -22.95 24.11
N ARG A 171 -3.67 -21.76 23.75
CA ARG A 171 -4.86 -21.12 24.34
C ARG A 171 -5.73 -20.49 23.25
N LYS A 172 -7.03 -20.40 23.49
CA LYS A 172 -7.98 -19.76 22.58
C LYS A 172 -7.81 -18.24 22.62
N LEU A 173 -7.33 -17.67 21.52
CA LEU A 173 -7.18 -16.22 21.37
C LEU A 173 -8.51 -15.57 20.94
N PRO A 174 -8.84 -14.37 21.47
CA PRO A 174 -10.16 -13.77 21.26
C PRO A 174 -10.35 -13.12 19.88
N HIS A 175 -9.27 -12.70 19.21
CA HIS A 175 -9.33 -12.03 17.90
C HIS A 175 -8.24 -12.55 16.96
N ARG A 176 -8.36 -12.23 15.66
CA ARG A 176 -7.39 -12.62 14.62
C ARG A 176 -5.96 -12.16 14.95
N TYR A 177 -5.79 -10.91 15.40
CA TYR A 177 -4.53 -10.37 15.89
C TYR A 177 -4.72 -9.64 17.22
N ASN A 178 -3.88 -9.92 18.20
CA ASN A 178 -4.01 -9.45 19.57
C ASN A 178 -2.69 -8.82 20.02
N VAL A 179 -2.73 -7.56 20.46
CA VAL A 179 -1.55 -6.91 21.05
C VAL A 179 -1.25 -7.55 22.41
N MET A 180 0.00 -7.96 22.64
CA MET A 180 0.43 -8.60 23.88
C MET A 180 0.87 -7.56 24.91
N ALA A 181 2.12 -7.13 24.84
CA ALA A 181 2.78 -6.18 25.72
C ALA A 181 4.09 -5.70 25.07
N TYR A 182 4.83 -4.84 25.77
CA TYR A 182 6.24 -4.60 25.46
C TYR A 182 7.13 -5.68 26.07
N PHE A 183 8.14 -6.06 25.30
CA PHE A 183 9.17 -7.03 25.69
C PHE A 183 10.56 -6.44 25.45
N ARG A 184 11.53 -6.85 26.26
CA ARG A 184 12.94 -6.67 25.92
C ARG A 184 13.47 -7.90 25.20
N ILE A 185 14.53 -7.73 24.41
CA ILE A 185 15.28 -8.85 23.86
C ILE A 185 16.25 -9.35 24.95
N ALA A 186 16.03 -10.56 25.44
CA ALA A 186 16.85 -11.17 26.47
C ALA A 186 18.01 -12.00 25.88
N ASP A 187 17.83 -12.56 24.69
CA ASP A 187 18.85 -13.34 24.00
C ASP A 187 18.64 -13.39 22.48
N VAL A 188 19.75 -13.50 21.73
CA VAL A 188 19.77 -13.84 20.30
C VAL A 188 20.89 -14.85 20.05
N TRP A 189 20.55 -16.00 19.46
CA TRP A 189 21.51 -17.06 19.15
C TRP A 189 21.26 -17.70 17.78
N TYR A 190 22.22 -18.48 17.29
CA TYR A 190 22.10 -19.19 16.01
C TYR A 190 21.89 -20.69 16.21
N GLU A 191 21.15 -21.27 15.27
CA GLU A 191 20.86 -22.70 15.17
C GLU A 191 21.16 -23.22 13.77
N GLN A 192 21.46 -24.52 13.68
CA GLN A 192 21.41 -25.22 12.40
C GLN A 192 19.96 -25.60 12.10
N ILE A 193 19.47 -25.13 10.95
CA ILE A 193 18.12 -25.36 10.42
C ILE A 193 18.29 -26.01 9.05
N GLY A 194 18.20 -27.35 9.01
CA GLY A 194 18.55 -28.13 7.83
C GLY A 194 20.01 -27.87 7.44
N THR A 195 20.25 -27.44 6.20
CA THR A 195 21.59 -27.09 5.71
C THR A 195 21.99 -25.64 5.98
N LYS A 196 21.13 -24.85 6.63
CA LYS A 196 21.31 -23.41 6.82
C LYS A 196 21.47 -23.02 8.28
N LYS A 197 22.02 -21.83 8.51
CA LYS A 197 22.14 -21.22 9.84
C LYS A 197 21.05 -20.18 10.03
N GLY A 198 20.24 -20.32 11.06
CA GLY A 198 19.12 -19.41 11.37
C GLY A 198 19.26 -18.79 12.75
N ALA A 199 18.90 -17.53 12.89
CA ALA A 199 18.90 -16.82 14.16
C ALA A 199 17.55 -16.94 14.88
N LYS A 200 17.62 -17.05 16.20
CA LYS A 200 16.51 -17.14 17.13
C LYS A 200 16.59 -15.99 18.11
N VAL A 201 15.44 -15.53 18.57
CA VAL A 201 15.33 -14.45 19.54
C VAL A 201 14.47 -14.91 20.71
N ARG A 202 14.89 -14.55 21.92
CA ARG A 202 14.12 -14.69 23.14
C ARG A 202 13.70 -13.30 23.62
N PHE A 203 12.40 -13.07 23.63
CA PHE A 203 11.77 -11.92 24.23
C PHE A 203 11.35 -12.23 25.66
N GLU A 204 11.44 -11.24 26.53
CA GLU A 204 10.97 -11.30 27.90
C GLU A 204 10.11 -10.08 28.19
N LYS A 205 8.92 -10.30 28.76
CA LYS A 205 7.95 -9.26 29.07
C LYS A 205 8.60 -8.22 29.98
N LEU A 206 8.43 -6.95 29.63
CA LEU A 206 9.09 -5.85 30.32
C LEU A 206 8.50 -5.62 31.71
N ASP A 207 7.16 -5.64 31.81
CA ASP A 207 6.43 -5.54 33.07
C ASP A 207 6.10 -6.94 33.62
N LEU A 208 6.91 -7.39 34.58
CA LEU A 208 6.75 -8.67 35.27
C LEU A 208 5.76 -8.60 36.45
N ALA A 209 5.34 -7.41 36.87
CA ALA A 209 4.37 -7.24 37.94
C ALA A 209 2.94 -7.38 37.42
N ALA A 210 2.67 -6.90 36.19
CA ALA A 210 1.37 -7.06 35.57
C ALA A 210 1.13 -8.49 35.10
N THR A 211 -0.07 -9.03 35.36
CA THR A 211 -0.50 -10.30 34.79
C THR A 211 -0.63 -10.21 33.29
N SER A 212 -0.21 -11.27 32.58
CA SER A 212 -0.42 -11.36 31.14
C SER A 212 -1.85 -11.75 30.83
N TRP A 213 -2.54 -10.97 29.99
CA TRP A 213 -3.92 -11.26 29.64
C TRP A 213 -4.06 -12.62 28.92
N TRP A 214 -2.99 -13.09 28.27
CA TRP A 214 -2.92 -14.37 27.59
C TRP A 214 -2.52 -15.55 28.51
N ALA A 215 -2.39 -15.33 29.82
CA ALA A 215 -2.14 -16.38 30.80
C ALA A 215 -3.37 -17.30 30.95
N ALA A 216 -3.19 -18.44 31.64
CA ALA A 216 -4.31 -19.31 31.99
C ALA A 216 -5.20 -18.63 33.05
N PRO A 217 -6.53 -18.84 33.06
CA PRO A 217 -7.41 -18.25 34.06
C PRO A 217 -6.97 -18.57 35.49
N GLY A 218 -6.95 -17.56 36.37
CA GLY A 218 -6.52 -17.70 37.76
C GLY A 218 -5.00 -17.65 37.96
N THR A 219 -4.22 -17.39 36.90
CA THR A 219 -2.77 -17.18 37.03
C THR A 219 -2.48 -15.81 37.62
N THR A 220 -1.63 -15.79 38.64
CA THR A 220 -1.08 -14.56 39.23
C THR A 220 0.44 -14.60 39.11
N PRO A 221 1.09 -13.55 38.56
CA PRO A 221 2.54 -13.50 38.47
C PRO A 221 3.14 -13.44 39.88
N LEU A 222 4.34 -14.02 40.04
CA LEU A 222 5.10 -13.86 41.27
C LEU A 222 5.47 -12.38 41.45
N PRO A 223 5.27 -11.79 42.65
CA PRO A 223 5.73 -10.45 42.97
C PRO A 223 7.22 -10.31 42.67
N VAL A 224 7.65 -9.15 42.17
CA VAL A 224 9.03 -8.91 41.71
C VAL A 224 10.05 -9.19 42.82
N GLU A 225 9.68 -8.88 44.06
CA GLU A 225 10.49 -9.03 45.27
C GLU A 225 10.71 -10.50 45.66
N GLN A 226 9.84 -11.39 45.18
CA GLN A 226 9.90 -12.83 45.45
C GLN A 226 10.59 -13.62 44.31
N ARG A 227 11.03 -12.93 43.24
CA ARG A 227 11.64 -13.58 42.08
C ARG A 227 13.14 -13.77 42.28
N ASP A 228 13.63 -14.95 41.87
CA ASP A 228 15.05 -15.23 41.77
C ASP A 228 15.59 -14.83 40.38
N PHE A 229 16.27 -13.68 40.33
CA PHE A 229 16.95 -13.18 39.13
C PHE A 229 18.37 -13.75 38.94
N THR A 230 18.85 -14.59 39.87
CA THR A 230 20.15 -15.27 39.76
C THR A 230 20.05 -16.57 38.95
N LEU A 231 18.84 -17.11 38.80
CA LEU A 231 18.57 -18.28 37.97
C LEU A 231 18.91 -18.00 36.50
N GLY A 232 19.86 -18.76 35.97
CA GLY A 232 20.27 -18.68 34.58
C GLY A 232 20.73 -20.02 34.02
N PRO A 233 20.69 -20.21 32.69
CA PRO A 233 21.27 -21.37 32.05
C PRO A 233 22.78 -21.39 32.24
N ALA A 234 23.37 -22.58 32.33
CA ALA A 234 24.82 -22.73 32.35
C ALA A 234 25.44 -22.08 31.10
N THR A 235 26.47 -21.27 31.30
CA THR A 235 27.25 -20.64 30.21
C THR A 235 28.63 -21.27 30.18
N LYS A 236 29.13 -21.58 28.98
CA LYS A 236 30.50 -22.07 28.79
C LYS A 236 31.17 -21.33 27.64
N ARG A 237 32.48 -21.16 27.74
CA ARG A 237 33.32 -20.59 26.68
C ARG A 237 33.80 -21.68 25.74
N CYS A 238 33.66 -21.46 24.43
CA CYS A 238 34.05 -22.45 23.44
C CYS A 238 35.57 -22.48 23.26
N ALA A 239 36.20 -23.63 23.46
CA ALA A 239 37.65 -23.79 23.27
C ALA A 239 38.16 -23.60 21.82
N SER A 240 37.27 -23.46 20.82
CA SER A 240 37.66 -23.25 19.41
C SER A 240 37.57 -21.79 18.97
N CYS A 241 36.50 -21.08 19.33
CA CYS A 241 36.30 -19.69 18.91
C CYS A 241 36.38 -18.67 20.06
N ASP A 242 36.63 -19.14 21.30
CA ASP A 242 36.68 -18.37 22.54
C ASP A 242 35.41 -17.54 22.86
N ARG A 243 34.30 -17.81 22.15
CA ARG A 243 33.02 -17.15 22.43
C ARG A 243 32.20 -17.94 23.44
N GLU A 244 31.48 -17.21 24.28
CA GLU A 244 30.54 -17.78 25.24
C GLU A 244 29.24 -18.20 24.56
N SER A 245 28.63 -19.27 25.07
CA SER A 245 27.31 -19.73 24.64
C SER A 245 26.54 -20.25 25.85
N LYS A 246 25.24 -19.98 25.89
CA LYS A 246 24.33 -20.50 26.92
C LYS A 246 23.88 -21.91 26.56
N GLN A 247 23.62 -22.73 27.57
CA GLN A 247 22.94 -24.01 27.37
C GLN A 247 21.44 -23.79 27.16
N VAL A 248 21.03 -23.66 25.90
CA VAL A 248 19.63 -23.45 25.50
C VAL A 248 18.80 -24.73 25.60
N TYR A 249 19.43 -25.90 25.43
CA TYR A 249 18.77 -27.21 25.27
C TYR A 249 19.22 -28.22 26.32
N ASN A 250 18.34 -29.16 26.69
CA ASN A 250 18.64 -30.20 27.68
C ASN A 250 19.65 -31.22 27.17
N GLU A 251 19.67 -31.45 25.85
CA GLU A 251 20.52 -32.46 25.21
C GLU A 251 22.01 -32.15 25.30
N GLY A 252 22.36 -30.92 25.70
CA GLY A 252 23.70 -30.56 26.13
C GLY A 252 24.14 -29.17 25.67
N TRP A 253 25.29 -28.74 26.16
CA TRP A 253 25.89 -27.48 25.74
C TRP A 253 26.45 -27.57 24.31
N MET A 254 26.22 -26.52 23.52
CA MET A 254 26.68 -26.36 22.13
C MET A 254 27.26 -24.97 21.92
N CYS A 255 28.25 -24.83 21.04
CA CYS A 255 28.66 -23.51 20.58
C CYS A 255 27.59 -22.93 19.63
N LEU A 256 27.11 -21.72 19.93
CA LEU A 256 26.05 -21.04 19.17
C LEU A 256 26.61 -19.97 18.22
N THR A 257 27.93 -19.95 18.01
CA THR A 257 28.60 -19.03 17.08
C THR A 257 28.64 -19.64 15.68
N PRO A 258 27.97 -19.06 14.67
CA PRO A 258 27.79 -19.69 13.35
C PRO A 258 29.10 -19.85 12.55
N SER A 259 30.14 -19.07 12.85
CA SER A 259 31.45 -19.17 12.21
C SER A 259 32.39 -20.20 12.86
N CYS A 260 31.99 -20.85 13.96
CA CYS A 260 32.83 -21.78 14.72
C CYS A 260 32.79 -23.20 14.13
N SER A 261 33.93 -23.90 14.13
CA SER A 261 34.01 -25.32 13.74
C SER A 261 33.25 -26.29 14.65
N ARG A 262 32.99 -25.86 15.91
CA ARG A 262 32.19 -26.58 16.91
C ARG A 262 30.74 -26.09 16.97
N PHE A 263 30.31 -25.24 16.01
CA PHE A 263 28.93 -24.75 15.92
C PHE A 263 27.94 -25.91 15.87
N TRP A 264 26.89 -25.83 16.70
CA TRP A 264 25.78 -26.79 16.71
C TRP A 264 26.21 -28.25 16.88
N LYS A 265 27.21 -28.50 17.74
CA LYS A 265 27.67 -29.86 18.12
C LYS A 265 27.63 -30.05 19.63
N VAL A 266 26.94 -31.09 20.09
CA VAL A 266 26.89 -31.52 21.50
C VAL A 266 28.26 -32.08 21.89
N GLY A 267 28.79 -31.62 23.03
CA GLY A 267 30.18 -31.91 23.43
C GLY A 267 31.22 -31.34 22.44
N GLY A 268 30.78 -30.55 21.47
CA GLY A 268 31.58 -29.96 20.40
C GLY A 268 32.07 -30.92 19.32
N THR A 269 31.57 -32.16 19.28
CA THR A 269 31.92 -33.17 18.25
C THR A 269 30.69 -33.80 17.61
N THR A 270 29.60 -33.98 18.35
CA THR A 270 28.46 -34.78 17.92
C THR A 270 27.30 -33.92 17.43
N THR A 271 26.71 -34.23 16.28
CA THR A 271 25.50 -33.55 15.81
C THR A 271 24.34 -33.81 16.78
N PRO A 272 23.56 -32.78 17.19
CA PRO A 272 22.41 -32.97 18.05
C PRO A 272 21.31 -33.82 17.39
N PRO A 273 20.44 -34.47 18.19
CA PRO A 273 19.27 -35.16 17.67
C PRO A 273 18.31 -34.19 16.97
N GLY A 274 17.44 -34.72 16.11
CA GLY A 274 16.49 -33.90 15.35
C GLY A 274 15.46 -33.16 16.21
N HIS A 275 15.12 -33.74 17.37
CA HIS A 275 14.23 -33.14 18.37
C HIS A 275 15.07 -32.65 19.55
N LEU A 276 14.88 -31.38 19.95
CA LEU A 276 15.55 -30.76 21.08
C LEU A 276 14.51 -30.15 22.02
N SER A 277 14.75 -30.29 23.33
CA SER A 277 13.91 -29.74 24.39
C SER A 277 14.60 -28.59 25.09
N PHE A 278 13.87 -27.49 25.31
CA PHE A 278 14.45 -26.32 25.98
C PHE A 278 14.89 -26.63 27.40
N ASN A 279 16.02 -26.08 27.79
CA ASN A 279 16.50 -26.14 29.15
C ASN A 279 15.61 -25.31 30.09
N ALA A 280 15.19 -25.91 31.20
CA ALA A 280 14.27 -25.26 32.14
C ALA A 280 14.86 -23.97 32.75
N ALA A 281 16.16 -23.92 33.03
CA ALA A 281 16.81 -22.71 33.54
C ALA A 281 16.87 -21.61 32.46
N PHE A 282 17.03 -21.97 31.18
CA PHE A 282 16.96 -21.01 30.07
C PHE A 282 15.57 -20.37 29.93
N LEU A 283 14.50 -21.17 30.04
CA LEU A 283 13.13 -20.65 29.93
C LEU A 283 12.72 -19.83 31.17
N ARG A 284 13.05 -20.32 32.38
CA ARG A 284 12.66 -19.69 33.65
C ARG A 284 13.48 -18.46 34.02
N ALA A 285 14.68 -18.30 33.48
CA ALA A 285 15.51 -17.13 33.74
C ALA A 285 14.73 -15.83 33.48
N ARG A 286 14.86 -14.85 34.37
CA ARG A 286 14.40 -13.48 34.14
C ARG A 286 15.54 -12.55 34.42
N LEU A 287 15.66 -11.49 33.64
CA LEU A 287 16.57 -10.40 33.97
C LEU A 287 15.89 -9.51 35.03
N PRO A 288 16.62 -8.81 35.90
CA PRO A 288 16.01 -7.88 36.83
C PRO A 288 15.27 -6.75 36.08
N PRO A 289 14.16 -6.19 36.63
CA PRO A 289 13.54 -5.00 36.06
C PRO A 289 14.54 -3.85 35.99
N ASP A 290 14.51 -3.10 34.89
CA ASP A 290 15.39 -1.96 34.66
C ASP A 290 14.54 -0.75 34.28
N PRO A 291 14.38 0.23 35.19
CA PRO A 291 13.58 1.43 34.93
C PRO A 291 14.08 2.27 33.73
N GLN A 292 15.33 2.09 33.29
CA GLN A 292 15.88 2.81 32.13
C GLN A 292 15.41 2.22 30.79
N ILE A 293 14.95 0.97 30.79
CA ILE A 293 14.41 0.32 29.60
C ILE A 293 12.95 0.74 29.43
N GLN A 294 12.73 1.79 28.64
CA GLN A 294 11.40 2.35 28.38
C GLN A 294 11.05 2.29 26.88
N PRO A 295 9.79 1.97 26.52
CA PRO A 295 9.37 1.97 25.14
C PRO A 295 9.34 3.40 24.58
N HIS A 296 9.65 3.56 23.29
CA HIS A 296 9.59 4.86 22.62
C HIS A 296 8.16 5.35 22.36
N PHE A 297 7.18 4.43 22.28
CA PHE A 297 5.78 4.73 22.02
C PHE A 297 4.89 4.08 23.09
N ASP A 298 3.69 4.62 23.31
CA ASP A 298 2.67 3.90 24.07
C ASP A 298 2.31 2.57 23.39
N LEU A 299 1.95 1.56 24.19
CA LEU A 299 1.52 0.26 23.66
C LEU A 299 0.24 0.42 22.84
N VAL A 300 -0.68 1.24 23.35
CA VAL A 300 -1.92 1.67 22.69
C VAL A 300 -1.94 3.19 22.68
N PRO A 301 -1.65 3.85 21.54
CA PRO A 301 -1.61 5.30 21.46
C PRO A 301 -3.02 5.91 21.47
N ASP A 302 -3.20 7.01 22.20
CA ASP A 302 -4.41 7.83 22.11
C ASP A 302 -4.21 9.01 21.15
N LEU A 303 -4.35 8.72 19.86
CA LEU A 303 -4.27 9.76 18.84
C LEU A 303 -5.39 10.80 19.00
N LEU A 304 -6.59 10.39 19.45
CA LEU A 304 -7.75 11.29 19.55
C LEU A 304 -7.53 12.39 20.58
N ALA A 305 -6.88 12.09 21.71
CA ALA A 305 -6.54 13.10 22.72
C ALA A 305 -5.64 14.23 22.20
N THR A 306 -4.86 13.98 21.15
CA THR A 306 -3.91 14.95 20.57
C THR A 306 -4.43 15.66 19.32
N LEU A 307 -5.54 15.20 18.74
CA LEU A 307 -6.20 15.82 17.59
C LEU A 307 -7.16 16.92 18.07
N SER A 308 -6.63 18.09 18.44
CA SER A 308 -7.45 19.28 18.72
C SER A 308 -8.10 19.79 17.42
N GLU A 309 -9.41 20.05 17.48
CA GLU A 309 -10.19 20.57 16.36
C GLU A 309 -10.02 22.08 16.14
N ASP A 310 -9.34 22.77 17.06
CA ASP A 310 -9.19 24.24 17.03
C ASP A 310 -8.17 24.70 15.98
N LYS A 311 -7.40 23.76 15.39
CA LYS A 311 -6.40 24.02 14.34
C LYS A 311 -6.90 23.46 13.00
N GLY A 312 -7.52 24.34 12.21
CA GLY A 312 -8.40 23.98 11.10
C GLY A 312 -7.83 23.14 9.95
N ASP A 313 -6.51 23.04 9.77
CA ASP A 313 -5.92 22.25 8.66
C ASP A 313 -5.48 20.83 9.07
N LEU A 314 -5.48 20.51 10.38
CA LEU A 314 -5.01 19.21 10.89
C LEU A 314 -5.75 18.02 10.26
N VAL A 315 -7.04 18.18 9.97
CA VAL A 315 -7.92 17.14 9.40
C VAL A 315 -7.41 16.63 8.06
N PHE A 316 -6.66 17.45 7.32
CA PHE A 316 -6.10 17.13 6.00
C PHE A 316 -4.61 16.77 6.03
N LYS A 317 -3.97 16.82 7.21
CA LYS A 317 -2.56 16.43 7.39
C LYS A 317 -2.39 14.92 7.44
N ARG A 318 -1.15 14.48 7.16
CA ARG A 318 -0.76 13.07 7.12
C ARG A 318 -1.03 12.32 8.43
N ILE A 319 -0.94 13.00 9.58
CA ILE A 319 -1.20 12.41 10.89
C ILE A 319 -2.66 12.03 11.07
N ALA A 320 -3.58 12.83 10.51
CA ALA A 320 -5.01 12.62 10.71
C ALA A 320 -5.54 11.41 9.91
N TRP A 321 -4.76 10.78 9.02
CA TRP A 321 -5.20 9.57 8.32
C TRP A 321 -4.95 8.30 9.10
N LYS A 322 -4.13 8.39 10.16
CA LYS A 322 -3.75 7.23 10.93
C LYS A 322 -4.99 6.57 11.52
N GLY A 323 -4.86 5.27 11.73
CA GLY A 323 -5.86 4.53 12.45
C GLY A 323 -5.86 4.95 13.91
N ILE A 324 -6.90 4.56 14.62
CA ILE A 324 -7.02 4.72 16.06
C ILE A 324 -7.35 3.38 16.68
N VAL A 325 -7.15 3.26 17.99
CA VAL A 325 -7.72 2.16 18.76
C VAL A 325 -9.06 2.64 19.32
N CYS A 326 -10.12 1.90 19.02
CA CYS A 326 -11.47 2.22 19.47
C CYS A 326 -11.52 2.22 21.01
N PRO A 327 -11.94 3.31 21.66
CA PRO A 327 -11.95 3.40 23.12
C PRO A 327 -13.01 2.51 23.78
N LEU A 328 -14.03 2.06 23.03
CA LEU A 328 -15.11 1.22 23.57
C LEU A 328 -14.79 -0.28 23.51
N CYS A 329 -14.12 -0.74 22.46
CA CYS A 329 -13.89 -2.17 22.23
C CYS A 329 -12.43 -2.55 21.97
N SER A 330 -11.49 -1.59 21.97
CA SER A 330 -10.06 -1.80 21.73
C SER A 330 -9.69 -2.30 20.33
N ARG A 331 -10.62 -2.24 19.36
CA ARG A 331 -10.33 -2.58 17.96
C ARG A 331 -9.49 -1.48 17.30
N CYS A 332 -8.41 -1.85 16.62
CA CYS A 332 -7.69 -0.98 15.70
C CYS A 332 -8.56 -0.72 14.47
N ILE A 333 -8.80 0.55 14.14
CA ILE A 333 -9.67 0.95 13.03
C ILE A 333 -8.99 2.03 12.18
N ALA A 334 -9.00 1.84 10.86
CA ALA A 334 -8.45 2.82 9.93
C ALA A 334 -9.38 4.04 9.76
N ARG A 335 -8.83 5.21 9.36
CA ARG A 335 -9.64 6.35 8.94
C ARG A 335 -10.20 6.11 7.55
N ARG A 336 -11.32 5.40 7.48
CA ARG A 336 -11.98 5.06 6.22
C ARG A 336 -12.85 6.18 5.67
N PHE A 337 -13.55 6.91 6.53
CA PHE A 337 -14.50 7.95 6.11
C PHE A 337 -13.79 9.29 6.04
N TRP A 338 -14.17 10.15 5.08
CA TRP A 338 -13.57 11.47 4.90
C TRP A 338 -13.53 12.27 6.20
N ARG A 339 -14.62 12.22 6.97
CA ARG A 339 -14.80 12.97 8.21
C ARG A 339 -14.17 12.29 9.43
N GLY A 340 -13.81 11.01 9.38
CA GLY A 340 -13.23 10.31 10.54
C GLY A 340 -13.40 8.79 10.54
N TRP A 341 -13.74 8.25 11.70
CA TRP A 341 -13.69 6.81 11.99
C TRP A 341 -15.06 6.28 12.42
N LYS A 342 -15.36 5.03 12.02
CA LYS A 342 -16.42 4.19 12.59
C LYS A 342 -15.81 2.86 12.97
N CYS A 343 -16.21 2.31 14.12
CA CYS A 343 -15.71 1.01 14.55
C CYS A 343 -16.44 -0.16 13.87
N ALA A 344 -17.76 -0.07 13.74
CA ALA A 344 -18.54 -1.00 12.93
C ALA A 344 -18.72 -0.43 11.52
N ASP A 345 -18.45 -1.27 10.52
CA ASP A 345 -18.52 -0.89 9.12
C ASP A 345 -19.08 -2.06 8.31
N GLU A 346 -20.19 -1.82 7.63
CA GLU A 346 -20.98 -2.81 6.92
C GLU A 346 -20.28 -3.32 5.67
N LEU A 347 -19.32 -2.57 5.12
CA LEU A 347 -18.59 -2.94 3.90
C LEU A 347 -17.39 -3.87 4.17
N LEU A 348 -17.06 -4.15 5.42
CA LEU A 348 -15.90 -4.96 5.83
C LEU A 348 -16.27 -6.16 6.73
N GLN A 349 -17.52 -6.27 7.16
CA GLN A 349 -17.96 -7.29 8.10
C GLN A 349 -18.90 -8.27 7.42
N ASP A 350 -18.63 -9.56 7.61
CA ASP A 350 -19.52 -10.63 7.22
C ASP A 350 -20.82 -10.49 8.04
N LEU A 351 -21.96 -10.35 7.36
CA LEU A 351 -23.27 -10.16 7.98
C LEU A 351 -23.71 -11.32 8.87
N SER A 352 -22.97 -12.44 8.86
CA SER A 352 -23.22 -13.65 9.64
C SER A 352 -22.71 -13.60 11.09
N GLN A 353 -21.84 -12.66 11.47
CA GLN A 353 -21.32 -12.53 12.86
C GLN A 353 -21.93 -11.32 13.59
N GLN A 354 -23.23 -11.41 13.89
CA GLN A 354 -24.05 -10.31 14.40
C GLN A 354 -23.91 -10.02 15.91
N SER A 355 -23.09 -10.73 16.67
CA SER A 355 -23.30 -10.76 18.13
C SER A 355 -22.93 -9.47 18.88
N HIS A 356 -22.07 -8.56 18.40
CA HIS A 356 -21.94 -7.21 19.00
C HIS A 356 -21.29 -6.19 18.04
N ARG A 357 -22.11 -5.34 17.40
CA ARG A 357 -21.60 -4.18 16.64
C ARG A 357 -21.25 -3.04 17.60
N CYS A 358 -19.97 -2.66 17.66
CA CYS A 358 -19.52 -1.50 18.43
C CYS A 358 -20.07 -0.21 17.81
N SER A 359 -20.74 0.62 18.62
CA SER A 359 -21.38 1.88 18.18
C SER A 359 -20.42 3.07 18.09
N PHE A 360 -19.13 2.88 18.35
CA PHE A 360 -18.17 3.99 18.34
C PHE A 360 -18.03 4.60 16.95
N GLU A 361 -18.26 5.91 16.87
CA GLU A 361 -17.88 6.75 15.74
C GLU A 361 -17.25 8.05 16.25
N ARG A 362 -16.33 8.59 15.46
CA ARG A 362 -15.70 9.88 15.73
C ARG A 362 -15.47 10.62 14.44
N TYR A 363 -16.15 11.76 14.28
CA TYR A 363 -15.90 12.69 13.18
C TYR A 363 -15.19 13.93 13.67
N LEU A 364 -14.26 14.39 12.85
CA LEU A 364 -13.57 15.65 13.03
C LEU A 364 -14.39 16.76 12.35
N LYS A 365 -14.46 17.92 12.99
CA LYS A 365 -14.99 19.13 12.36
C LYS A 365 -14.09 19.53 11.19
N ILE A 366 -14.67 19.66 10.00
CA ILE A 366 -13.95 20.16 8.83
C ILE A 366 -14.02 21.68 8.83
N SER A 367 -12.86 22.33 8.83
CA SER A 367 -12.73 23.75 8.51
C SER A 367 -12.28 23.88 7.06
N PRO A 368 -13.13 24.40 6.15
CA PRO A 368 -12.76 24.55 4.75
C PRO A 368 -11.50 25.39 4.58
N LEU A 369 -10.53 24.84 3.86
CA LEU A 369 -9.31 25.50 3.46
C LEU A 369 -9.57 26.48 2.33
N SER A 370 -8.88 27.63 2.36
CA SER A 370 -8.87 28.56 1.23
C SER A 370 -7.98 28.02 0.10
N VAL A 371 -8.21 28.47 -1.13
CA VAL A 371 -7.31 28.11 -2.26
C VAL A 371 -5.87 28.53 -1.97
N ARG A 372 -5.67 29.68 -1.30
CA ARG A 372 -4.34 30.17 -0.89
C ARG A 372 -3.59 29.22 0.04
N SER A 373 -4.28 28.47 0.90
CA SER A 373 -3.60 27.56 1.84
C SER A 373 -3.12 26.26 1.18
N VAL A 374 -3.53 26.00 -0.07
CA VAL A 374 -3.13 24.81 -0.82
C VAL A 374 -2.29 25.11 -2.06
N ILE A 375 -2.19 26.39 -2.46
CA ILE A 375 -1.35 26.88 -3.55
C ILE A 375 -0.27 27.80 -2.97
N ASP A 376 1.00 27.41 -3.15
CA ASP A 376 2.16 28.13 -2.60
C ASP A 376 2.76 29.18 -3.55
N GLU A 377 2.33 29.21 -4.82
CA GLU A 377 2.75 30.20 -5.82
C GLU A 377 2.48 31.65 -5.37
N PHE A 378 3.27 32.61 -5.83
CA PHE A 378 3.07 34.03 -5.46
C PHE A 378 1.71 34.55 -5.92
N GLU A 379 1.33 34.24 -7.16
CA GLU A 379 0.04 34.58 -7.74
C GLU A 379 -0.83 33.32 -7.86
N ILE A 380 -1.94 33.26 -7.12
CA ILE A 380 -2.81 32.07 -7.04
C ILE A 380 -3.40 31.74 -8.43
N HIS A 381 -3.89 32.77 -9.12
CA HIS A 381 -4.47 32.65 -10.45
C HIS A 381 -3.86 33.70 -11.40
N PRO A 382 -2.87 33.31 -12.20
CA PRO A 382 -2.33 34.19 -13.22
C PRO A 382 -3.39 34.46 -14.29
N ALA A 383 -3.35 35.65 -14.90
CA ALA A 383 -4.17 35.98 -16.07
C ALA A 383 -3.86 35.05 -17.26
N LYS A 384 -2.58 34.64 -17.37
CA LYS A 384 -2.10 33.65 -18.33
C LYS A 384 -0.98 32.85 -17.70
N ARG A 385 -1.13 31.53 -17.61
CA ARG A 385 -0.12 30.66 -16.99
C ARG A 385 1.05 30.41 -17.95
N ALA A 386 2.28 30.58 -17.47
CA ALA A 386 3.48 30.18 -18.18
C ALA A 386 3.64 28.65 -18.08
N LEU A 387 3.88 27.99 -19.21
CA LEU A 387 3.96 26.54 -19.31
C LEU A 387 5.34 26.15 -19.85
N TYR A 388 5.91 25.11 -19.25
CA TYR A 388 7.21 24.57 -19.64
C TYR A 388 7.00 23.18 -20.24
N PHE A 389 7.53 22.99 -21.44
CA PHE A 389 7.48 21.71 -22.14
C PHE A 389 8.87 21.07 -22.17
N ASP A 390 8.93 19.78 -21.84
CA ASP A 390 10.15 18.99 -22.03
C ASP A 390 10.23 18.59 -23.51
N PRO A 391 11.23 19.03 -24.30
CA PRO A 391 11.34 18.71 -25.71
C PRO A 391 11.57 17.21 -25.99
N LYS A 392 11.86 16.41 -24.95
CA LYS A 392 11.97 14.95 -25.05
C LYS A 392 10.64 14.22 -24.93
N LEU A 393 9.56 14.93 -24.60
CA LEU A 393 8.21 14.40 -24.45
C LEU A 393 7.30 14.94 -25.56
N GLN A 394 6.08 14.41 -25.65
CA GLN A 394 5.08 14.88 -26.59
C GLN A 394 4.78 16.36 -26.33
N LEU A 395 4.93 17.19 -27.37
CA LEU A 395 4.57 18.61 -27.34
C LEU A 395 3.11 18.79 -27.77
N PRO A 396 2.36 19.70 -27.13
CA PRO A 396 1.00 20.00 -27.55
C PRO A 396 0.96 21.05 -28.66
N SER A 397 -0.10 21.03 -29.46
CA SER A 397 -0.55 22.23 -30.16
C SER A 397 -1.22 23.18 -29.17
N VAL A 398 -1.03 24.49 -29.34
CA VAL A 398 -1.52 25.53 -28.42
C VAL A 398 -2.53 26.42 -29.14
N ASP A 399 -3.70 26.61 -28.53
CA ASP A 399 -4.76 27.48 -29.01
C ASP A 399 -5.32 28.32 -27.86
N ASP A 400 -5.02 29.62 -27.91
CA ASP A 400 -5.45 30.61 -26.92
C ASP A 400 -6.77 31.32 -27.30
N THR A 401 -7.39 30.92 -28.41
CA THR A 401 -8.48 31.68 -29.05
C THR A 401 -9.81 30.93 -29.06
N SER A 402 -9.83 29.65 -29.47
CA SER A 402 -11.09 28.96 -29.77
C SER A 402 -12.00 28.79 -28.55
N LEU A 403 -11.41 28.62 -27.37
CA LEU A 403 -12.11 28.38 -26.10
C LEU A 403 -11.75 29.43 -25.04
N TYR A 404 -11.39 30.66 -25.46
CA TYR A 404 -11.10 31.75 -24.54
C TYR A 404 -12.26 31.92 -23.53
N PRO A 405 -11.98 32.00 -22.22
CA PRO A 405 -10.69 32.32 -21.60
C PRO A 405 -9.77 31.14 -21.27
N TYR A 406 -10.11 29.90 -21.61
CA TYR A 406 -9.17 28.78 -21.48
C TYR A 406 -8.06 28.86 -22.53
N ARG A 407 -6.87 28.44 -22.12
CA ARG A 407 -5.80 28.04 -23.04
C ARG A 407 -5.94 26.56 -23.33
N LYS A 408 -6.15 26.20 -24.60
CA LYS A 408 -6.30 24.81 -25.05
C LYS A 408 -4.97 24.25 -25.50
N LEU A 409 -4.56 23.13 -24.91
CA LEU A 409 -3.38 22.36 -25.31
C LEU A 409 -3.84 20.98 -25.81
N VAL A 410 -3.47 20.58 -27.03
CA VAL A 410 -3.85 19.26 -27.56
C VAL A 410 -2.60 18.43 -27.84
N TYR A 411 -2.47 17.32 -27.11
CA TYR A 411 -1.42 16.33 -27.27
C TYR A 411 -1.94 15.17 -28.13
N THR A 412 -1.52 15.10 -29.39
CA THR A 412 -1.89 14.00 -30.30
C THR A 412 -1.04 12.77 -30.04
N LEU A 413 -1.68 11.61 -29.93
CA LEU A 413 -1.05 10.28 -29.89
C LEU A 413 -1.37 9.58 -31.22
N PRO A 414 -0.43 9.55 -32.19
CA PRO A 414 -0.69 9.05 -33.54
C PRO A 414 -1.29 7.64 -33.56
N GLY A 415 -2.40 7.47 -34.28
CA GLY A 415 -3.12 6.19 -34.40
C GLY A 415 -3.80 5.70 -33.13
N VAL A 416 -3.91 6.55 -32.10
CA VAL A 416 -4.43 6.17 -30.77
C VAL A 416 -5.55 7.11 -30.32
N GLY A 417 -5.34 8.43 -30.39
CA GLY A 417 -6.27 9.44 -29.90
C GLY A 417 -5.54 10.71 -29.47
N PHE A 418 -6.10 11.47 -28.54
CA PHE A 418 -5.49 12.71 -28.06
C PHE A 418 -5.84 13.01 -26.60
N VAL A 419 -5.04 13.88 -26.01
CA VAL A 419 -5.31 14.47 -24.70
C VAL A 419 -5.43 15.98 -24.84
N THR A 420 -6.58 16.54 -24.49
CA THR A 420 -6.84 17.97 -24.47
C THR A 420 -6.74 18.49 -23.05
N HIS A 421 -5.92 19.49 -22.80
CA HIS A 421 -5.77 20.16 -21.51
C HIS A 421 -6.23 21.61 -21.65
N LEU A 422 -7.32 21.95 -20.97
CA LEU A 422 -7.87 23.30 -20.88
C LEU A 422 -7.32 23.94 -19.60
N VAL A 423 -6.35 24.83 -19.77
CA VAL A 423 -5.68 25.52 -18.68
C VAL A 423 -6.53 26.69 -18.22
N ALA A 424 -6.95 26.66 -16.96
CA ALA A 424 -7.74 27.72 -16.35
C ALA A 424 -6.88 28.93 -15.98
N ASN A 425 -7.51 30.09 -15.94
CA ASN A 425 -6.89 31.34 -15.54
C ASN A 425 -7.72 32.04 -14.45
N ARG A 426 -7.33 33.26 -14.09
CA ARG A 426 -8.07 34.09 -13.12
C ARG A 426 -9.55 34.22 -13.44
N ALA A 427 -9.91 34.54 -14.69
CA ALA A 427 -11.32 34.76 -15.08
C ALA A 427 -12.18 33.50 -14.87
N ILE A 428 -11.62 32.32 -15.17
CA ILE A 428 -12.30 31.05 -14.91
C ILE A 428 -12.40 30.76 -13.42
N ASN A 429 -11.32 30.92 -12.67
CA ASN A 429 -11.23 30.46 -11.28
C ASN A 429 -12.07 31.32 -10.32
N THR A 430 -12.00 32.64 -10.45
CA THR A 430 -12.55 33.58 -9.47
C THR A 430 -13.99 34.00 -9.74
N ARG A 431 -14.61 33.51 -10.81
CA ARG A 431 -16.00 33.86 -11.12
C ARG A 431 -16.96 33.30 -10.08
N ALA A 432 -18.14 33.90 -9.97
CA ALA A 432 -19.23 33.33 -9.16
C ALA A 432 -19.51 31.87 -9.60
N ASN A 433 -19.56 30.96 -8.64
CA ASN A 433 -19.72 29.53 -8.85
C ASN A 433 -18.60 28.89 -9.71
N GLY A 434 -17.43 29.55 -9.73
CA GLY A 434 -16.20 29.07 -10.33
C GLY A 434 -15.51 27.97 -9.50
N PRO A 435 -14.37 27.46 -9.99
CA PRO A 435 -13.48 26.55 -9.28
C PRO A 435 -13.16 26.95 -7.83
N ASP A 436 -12.96 28.24 -7.52
CA ASP A 436 -12.67 28.69 -6.15
C ASP A 436 -13.82 28.38 -5.19
N ASP A 437 -15.04 28.72 -5.62
CA ASP A 437 -16.26 28.45 -4.86
C ASP A 437 -16.54 26.94 -4.75
N LEU A 438 -16.37 26.19 -5.85
CA LEU A 438 -16.54 24.74 -5.85
C LEU A 438 -15.58 24.07 -4.87
N PHE A 439 -14.29 24.45 -4.88
CA PHE A 439 -13.30 23.91 -3.95
C PHE A 439 -13.67 24.17 -2.50
N LYS A 440 -14.16 25.38 -2.18
CA LYS A 440 -14.61 25.73 -0.82
C LYS A 440 -15.84 24.91 -0.40
N ARG A 441 -16.83 24.75 -1.30
CA ARG A 441 -18.10 24.09 -0.98
C ARG A 441 -17.97 22.57 -0.88
N LEU A 442 -17.17 21.92 -1.74
CA LEU A 442 -16.92 20.47 -1.69
C LEU A 442 -16.35 20.00 -0.34
N GLN A 443 -15.67 20.88 0.39
CA GLN A 443 -15.16 20.57 1.73
C GLN A 443 -16.23 20.61 2.81
N SER A 444 -17.30 21.37 2.59
CA SER A 444 -18.36 21.63 3.57
C SER A 444 -19.53 20.65 3.47
N VAL A 445 -19.76 20.09 2.28
CA VAL A 445 -20.87 19.16 2.01
C VAL A 445 -20.45 17.73 2.35
N ASP A 446 -21.37 16.95 2.91
CA ASP A 446 -21.15 15.52 3.11
C ASP A 446 -21.36 14.74 1.82
N LEU A 447 -20.28 14.57 1.05
CA LEU A 447 -20.32 13.88 -0.23
C LEU A 447 -20.37 12.35 -0.06
N GLY A 448 -20.11 11.81 1.14
CA GLY A 448 -19.97 10.36 1.36
C GLY A 448 -18.62 9.80 0.88
N LEU A 449 -17.59 10.65 0.80
CA LEU A 449 -16.23 10.24 0.46
C LEU A 449 -15.69 9.20 1.46
N GLN A 450 -15.21 8.07 0.95
CA GLN A 450 -14.61 7.01 1.76
C GLN A 450 -13.46 6.30 1.04
N ARG A 451 -12.58 5.66 1.80
CA ARG A 451 -11.55 4.75 1.27
C ARG A 451 -12.15 3.36 1.12
N TYR A 452 -11.85 2.66 0.03
CA TYR A 452 -12.45 1.36 -0.27
C TYR A 452 -11.42 0.24 -0.18
N PRO A 453 -11.80 -0.98 0.22
CA PRO A 453 -10.91 -2.14 0.19
C PRO A 453 -10.47 -2.48 -1.24
N LEU A 454 -9.17 -2.70 -1.43
CA LEU A 454 -8.63 -3.16 -2.71
C LEU A 454 -9.00 -4.62 -2.94
N GLN A 455 -9.67 -4.92 -4.06
CA GLN A 455 -10.09 -6.29 -4.40
C GLN A 455 -8.90 -7.22 -4.68
N GLN A 456 -7.84 -6.70 -5.29
CA GLN A 456 -6.63 -7.45 -5.67
C GLN A 456 -5.40 -6.99 -4.87
N SER A 457 -5.49 -6.95 -3.53
CA SER A 457 -4.33 -6.68 -2.68
C SER A 457 -3.65 -7.97 -2.22
N VAL A 458 -2.31 -7.96 -2.18
CA VAL A 458 -1.51 -9.00 -1.53
C VAL A 458 -1.81 -9.10 -0.03
N VAL A 459 -2.26 -7.99 0.58
CA VAL A 459 -2.61 -7.94 2.01
C VAL A 459 -4.10 -7.65 2.16
N ARG A 460 -4.85 -8.64 2.65
CA ARG A 460 -6.28 -8.50 2.96
C ARG A 460 -6.53 -7.29 3.87
N GLY A 461 -7.59 -6.54 3.58
CA GLY A 461 -7.97 -5.33 4.33
C GLY A 461 -7.24 -4.05 3.90
N THR A 462 -6.39 -4.09 2.86
CA THR A 462 -5.74 -2.87 2.35
C THR A 462 -6.79 -1.95 1.72
N LEU A 463 -6.83 -0.69 2.16
CA LEU A 463 -7.70 0.34 1.59
C LEU A 463 -6.99 1.15 0.49
N THR A 464 -7.76 1.77 -0.41
CA THR A 464 -7.27 2.81 -1.32
C THR A 464 -6.53 3.90 -0.56
N SER A 465 -5.55 4.56 -1.19
CA SER A 465 -4.88 5.70 -0.54
C SER A 465 -5.78 6.92 -0.50
N HIS A 466 -6.50 7.18 -1.59
CA HIS A 466 -7.43 8.30 -1.75
C HIS A 466 -8.84 7.94 -1.26
N TYR A 467 -9.64 8.98 -1.00
CA TYR A 467 -11.07 8.84 -0.78
C TYR A 467 -11.80 8.92 -2.11
N ALA A 468 -12.89 8.16 -2.27
CA ALA A 468 -13.68 8.13 -3.48
C ALA A 468 -15.18 8.18 -3.15
N VAL A 469 -15.96 8.67 -4.10
CA VAL A 469 -17.42 8.49 -4.18
C VAL A 469 -17.81 8.54 -5.66
N ASN A 470 -18.78 7.71 -6.05
CA ASN A 470 -19.29 7.64 -7.42
C ASN A 470 -20.73 8.15 -7.49
N TYR A 471 -21.04 8.89 -8.55
CA TYR A 471 -22.39 9.32 -8.91
C TYR A 471 -22.73 8.86 -10.32
N GLY A 472 -23.98 8.51 -10.57
CA GLY A 472 -24.45 8.05 -11.88
C GLY A 472 -24.36 6.53 -12.05
N CYS A 473 -24.17 6.08 -13.28
CA CYS A 473 -23.97 4.67 -13.60
C CYS A 473 -22.82 4.09 -12.77
N PRO A 474 -22.97 2.89 -12.19
CA PRO A 474 -21.91 2.27 -11.41
C PRO A 474 -20.72 1.98 -12.33
N TYR A 475 -19.55 2.43 -11.89
CA TYR A 475 -18.30 2.18 -12.57
C TYR A 475 -17.36 1.38 -11.66
N LYS A 476 -16.78 0.32 -12.23
CA LYS A 476 -15.88 -0.59 -11.53
C LYS A 476 -14.45 -0.40 -12.05
N TYR A 477 -13.70 0.54 -11.48
CA TYR A 477 -12.25 0.65 -11.69
C TYR A 477 -11.50 0.05 -10.52
N VAL A 478 -10.83 -1.10 -10.69
CA VAL A 478 -9.95 -1.76 -9.68
C VAL A 478 -10.61 -2.12 -8.31
N VAL A 479 -11.70 -1.47 -7.92
CA VAL A 479 -12.44 -1.51 -6.66
C VAL A 479 -13.91 -1.19 -6.98
N SER A 480 -14.84 -1.91 -6.37
CA SER A 480 -16.27 -1.56 -6.45
C SER A 480 -16.56 -0.38 -5.52
N VAL A 481 -16.86 0.78 -6.11
CA VAL A 481 -17.31 1.98 -5.38
C VAL A 481 -18.83 2.00 -5.44
N ALA A 482 -19.50 2.04 -4.28
CA ALA A 482 -20.95 2.21 -4.25
C ALA A 482 -21.34 3.52 -4.97
N SER A 483 -22.24 3.43 -5.95
CA SER A 483 -22.68 4.57 -6.75
C SER A 483 -24.02 5.12 -6.26
N LYS A 484 -24.07 6.44 -6.04
CA LYS A 484 -25.29 7.21 -5.81
C LYS A 484 -25.92 7.61 -7.14
N GLY A 485 -27.23 7.79 -7.21
CA GLY A 485 -27.86 8.39 -8.39
C GLY A 485 -27.48 9.87 -8.54
N PHE A 486 -27.50 10.41 -9.77
CA PHE A 486 -27.34 11.86 -9.96
C PHE A 486 -28.46 12.68 -9.29
N ALA A 487 -29.64 12.09 -9.10
CA ALA A 487 -30.72 12.70 -8.32
C ALA A 487 -30.36 12.92 -6.84
N GLU A 488 -29.38 12.19 -6.31
CA GLU A 488 -28.85 12.34 -4.94
C GLU A 488 -27.58 13.22 -4.90
N ALA A 489 -27.10 13.70 -6.05
CA ALA A 489 -25.90 14.51 -6.13
C ALA A 489 -26.17 15.94 -5.62
N SER A 490 -25.18 16.51 -4.92
CA SER A 490 -25.27 17.91 -4.53
C SER A 490 -25.07 18.84 -5.73
N ASP A 491 -25.49 20.09 -5.60
CA ASP A 491 -25.35 21.09 -6.66
C ASP A 491 -23.87 21.30 -7.08
N GLU A 492 -22.92 21.17 -6.15
CA GLU A 492 -21.48 21.22 -6.44
C GLU A 492 -21.04 20.10 -7.38
N ILE A 493 -21.56 18.90 -7.20
CA ILE A 493 -21.26 17.75 -8.05
C ILE A 493 -21.86 17.97 -9.44
N LEU A 494 -23.11 18.43 -9.52
CA LEU A 494 -23.79 18.67 -10.80
C LEU A 494 -23.16 19.82 -11.60
N ARG A 495 -22.69 20.88 -10.94
CA ARG A 495 -21.94 21.97 -11.59
C ARG A 495 -20.58 21.50 -12.11
N ALA A 496 -19.88 20.66 -11.36
CA ALA A 496 -18.64 20.06 -11.85
C ALA A 496 -18.91 19.13 -13.04
N PHE A 497 -19.98 18.33 -12.97
CA PHE A 497 -20.42 17.47 -14.06
C PHE A 497 -20.73 18.27 -15.31
N GLY A 498 -21.47 19.38 -15.22
CA GLY A 498 -21.74 20.26 -16.36
C GLY A 498 -20.49 20.82 -17.04
N ARG A 499 -19.47 21.19 -16.25
CA ARG A 499 -18.15 21.61 -16.79
C ARG A 499 -17.45 20.49 -17.55
N LEU A 500 -17.54 19.27 -17.03
CA LEU A 500 -16.94 18.08 -17.64
C LEU A 500 -17.68 17.65 -18.91
N THR A 501 -19.01 17.73 -18.91
CA THR A 501 -19.86 17.49 -20.09
C THR A 501 -19.52 18.49 -21.20
N TRP A 502 -19.44 19.78 -20.88
CA TRP A 502 -19.01 20.80 -21.83
C TRP A 502 -17.60 20.54 -22.38
N ALA A 503 -16.62 20.26 -21.51
CA ALA A 503 -15.25 19.98 -21.94
C ALA A 503 -15.17 18.76 -22.87
N THR A 504 -15.95 17.72 -22.55
CA THR A 504 -16.10 16.51 -23.37
C THR A 504 -16.65 16.87 -24.75
N GLU A 505 -17.76 17.61 -24.82
CA GLU A 505 -18.38 18.03 -26.08
C GLU A 505 -17.41 18.85 -26.94
N GLN A 506 -16.71 19.82 -26.35
CA GLN A 506 -15.76 20.66 -27.08
C GLN A 506 -14.59 19.84 -27.65
N ALA A 507 -14.03 18.91 -26.86
CA ALA A 507 -12.92 18.07 -27.28
C ALA A 507 -13.31 17.09 -28.39
N VAL A 508 -14.48 16.46 -28.27
CA VAL A 508 -14.99 15.45 -29.21
C VAL A 508 -15.45 16.10 -30.52
N THR A 509 -16.19 17.20 -30.45
CA THR A 509 -16.66 17.92 -31.65
C THR A 509 -15.50 18.45 -32.48
N THR A 510 -14.43 18.92 -31.83
CA THR A 510 -13.19 19.36 -32.52
C THR A 510 -12.53 18.21 -33.31
N ALA A 511 -12.71 16.96 -32.86
CA ALA A 511 -12.18 15.78 -33.53
C ALA A 511 -13.09 15.24 -34.65
N GLY A 512 -14.34 15.72 -34.73
CA GLY A 512 -15.34 15.22 -35.68
C GLY A 512 -16.00 13.90 -35.26
N ASP A 513 -15.81 13.47 -34.01
CA ASP A 513 -16.37 12.24 -33.47
C ASP A 513 -17.77 12.46 -32.86
N ALA A 514 -18.52 11.38 -32.67
CA ALA A 514 -19.85 11.44 -32.06
C ALA A 514 -19.78 11.78 -30.57
N PHE A 515 -20.48 12.83 -30.16
CA PHE A 515 -20.58 13.20 -28.75
C PHE A 515 -21.43 12.19 -27.97
N LEU A 516 -20.80 11.55 -26.98
CA LEU A 516 -21.45 10.69 -26.00
C LEU A 516 -21.46 11.43 -24.65
N PRO A 517 -22.63 11.93 -24.19
CA PRO A 517 -22.73 12.62 -22.92
C PRO A 517 -22.30 11.69 -21.78
N PRO A 518 -21.43 12.13 -20.84
CA PRO A 518 -21.08 11.30 -19.70
C PRO A 518 -22.34 10.95 -18.88
N ASN A 519 -22.31 9.80 -18.21
CA ASN A 519 -23.40 9.31 -17.34
C ASN A 519 -22.86 8.76 -16.00
N GLU A 520 -21.59 9.00 -15.71
CA GLU A 520 -20.91 8.70 -14.45
C GLU A 520 -20.01 9.88 -14.07
N LEU A 521 -19.88 10.12 -12.76
CA LEU A 521 -18.88 11.02 -12.18
C LEU A 521 -18.25 10.38 -10.95
N LEU A 522 -16.95 10.15 -11.01
CA LEU A 522 -16.09 9.75 -9.90
C LEU A 522 -15.42 10.97 -9.28
N LEU A 523 -15.68 11.22 -8.00
CA LEU A 523 -14.96 12.21 -7.22
C LEU A 523 -13.89 11.50 -6.37
N LEU A 524 -12.64 11.95 -6.52
CA LEU A 524 -11.51 11.55 -5.70
C LEU A 524 -11.04 12.70 -4.80
N GLY A 525 -10.90 12.44 -3.51
CA GLY A 525 -10.34 13.35 -2.52
C GLY A 525 -8.94 12.93 -2.07
N TYR A 526 -7.98 13.84 -2.17
CA TYR A 526 -6.59 13.66 -1.76
C TYR A 526 -6.24 14.63 -0.63
N MET A 527 -5.75 14.07 0.46
CA MET A 527 -5.15 14.83 1.57
C MET A 527 -3.60 14.84 1.42
N GLU A 528 -2.87 15.49 2.33
CA GLU A 528 -1.39 15.60 2.33
C GLU A 528 -0.61 14.27 2.17
N ASP A 529 0.11 14.08 1.06
CA ASP A 529 0.86 12.87 0.65
C ASP A 529 0.01 11.74 -0.01
N MET A 530 -1.30 11.95 -0.25
CA MET A 530 -2.12 10.93 -0.90
C MET A 530 -1.75 10.91 -2.37
N LYS A 531 -1.72 9.73 -2.98
CA LYS A 531 -1.44 9.63 -4.40
C LYS A 531 -2.06 8.38 -5.00
N ILE A 532 -2.25 8.42 -6.31
CA ILE A 532 -2.59 7.27 -7.11
C ILE A 532 -1.40 6.94 -8.02
N GLY A 533 -1.03 5.65 -8.06
CA GLY A 533 0.05 5.18 -8.92
C GLY A 533 -0.35 5.16 -10.40
N TYR A 534 0.46 4.51 -11.22
CA TYR A 534 0.06 4.21 -12.59
C TYR A 534 -1.17 3.29 -12.57
N HIS A 535 -2.21 3.71 -13.29
CA HIS A 535 -3.47 3.00 -13.49
C HIS A 535 -4.02 3.36 -14.88
N ASP A 536 -5.05 2.65 -15.31
CA ASP A 536 -5.71 2.90 -16.59
C ASP A 536 -7.22 2.75 -16.45
N ASP A 537 -7.94 3.34 -17.40
CA ASP A 537 -9.39 3.24 -17.57
C ASP A 537 -9.70 2.33 -18.77
N GLY A 538 -8.93 1.25 -18.99
CA GLY A 538 -9.04 0.39 -20.17
C GLY A 538 -10.16 -0.64 -20.12
N GLU A 539 -11.16 -0.48 -19.25
CA GLU A 539 -12.30 -1.40 -19.14
C GLU A 539 -13.20 -1.37 -20.38
N SER A 540 -13.69 -2.54 -20.81
CA SER A 540 -14.51 -2.66 -22.02
C SER A 540 -15.87 -1.95 -21.93
N SER A 541 -16.36 -1.71 -20.70
CA SER A 541 -17.61 -1.00 -20.43
C SER A 541 -17.52 0.52 -20.56
N LEU A 542 -16.32 1.07 -20.78
CA LEU A 542 -16.12 2.50 -20.95
C LEU A 542 -16.23 2.95 -22.40
N GLY A 543 -16.77 4.15 -22.57
CA GLY A 543 -16.72 4.91 -23.81
C GLY A 543 -15.34 5.50 -24.10
N PRO A 544 -15.18 6.14 -25.27
CA PRO A 544 -13.89 6.62 -25.75
C PRO A 544 -13.36 7.85 -24.99
N THR A 545 -14.21 8.54 -24.22
CA THR A 545 -13.88 9.85 -23.62
C THR A 545 -13.93 9.84 -22.11
N ILE A 546 -12.90 10.43 -21.51
CA ILE A 546 -12.78 10.66 -20.07
C ILE A 546 -12.42 12.13 -19.87
N ALA A 547 -13.19 12.84 -19.04
CA ALA A 547 -12.89 14.22 -18.69
C ALA A 547 -12.64 14.33 -17.18
N THR A 548 -11.62 15.08 -16.78
CA THR A 548 -11.27 15.31 -15.38
C THR A 548 -11.09 16.78 -15.06
N LEU A 549 -11.68 17.24 -13.96
CA LEU A 549 -11.55 18.57 -13.37
C LEU A 549 -10.62 18.47 -12.15
N SER A 550 -9.61 19.34 -12.09
CA SER A 550 -8.65 19.41 -11.00
C SER A 550 -8.94 20.63 -10.10
N LEU A 551 -9.15 20.42 -8.80
CA LEU A 551 -9.41 21.48 -7.82
C LEU A 551 -8.45 21.38 -6.63
N GLY A 552 -7.95 22.53 -6.17
CA GLY A 552 -7.07 22.64 -5.00
C GLY A 552 -5.59 22.64 -5.38
N ALA A 553 -4.79 21.85 -4.67
CA ALA A 553 -3.34 21.79 -4.87
C ALA A 553 -2.95 21.31 -6.28
N ARG A 554 -1.80 21.79 -6.75
CA ARG A 554 -1.23 21.42 -8.05
C ARG A 554 -0.85 19.94 -8.07
N ALA A 555 -0.88 19.33 -9.25
CA ALA A 555 -0.42 17.96 -9.45
C ALA A 555 0.36 17.81 -10.77
N THR A 556 1.22 16.79 -10.85
CA THR A 556 1.83 16.37 -12.12
C THR A 556 1.17 15.09 -12.59
N MET A 557 0.60 15.11 -13.80
CA MET A 557 0.12 13.91 -14.48
C MET A 557 1.17 13.41 -15.47
N LEU A 558 1.42 12.11 -15.44
CA LEU A 558 2.33 11.41 -16.35
C LEU A 558 1.56 10.32 -17.08
N LEU A 559 1.72 10.26 -18.40
CA LEU A 559 1.16 9.20 -19.24
C LEU A 559 2.30 8.37 -19.82
N ARG A 560 2.15 7.04 -19.82
CA ARG A 560 3.11 6.11 -20.43
C ARG A 560 2.40 4.93 -21.08
N MET A 561 3.07 4.28 -22.01
CA MET A 561 2.57 3.06 -22.63
C MET A 561 2.57 1.90 -21.63
N LYS A 562 1.54 1.05 -21.60
CA LYS A 562 1.51 -0.12 -20.73
C LYS A 562 2.62 -1.09 -21.11
N TYR A 563 3.20 -1.77 -20.10
CA TYR A 563 4.33 -2.70 -20.27
C TYR A 563 4.19 -3.63 -21.47
N LYS A 564 3.00 -4.25 -21.60
CA LYS A 564 2.76 -5.30 -22.61
C LYS A 564 2.79 -4.76 -24.05
N TYR A 565 2.35 -3.52 -24.27
CA TYR A 565 2.38 -2.91 -25.60
C TYR A 565 3.73 -2.27 -25.89
N TYR A 566 4.39 -1.71 -24.86
CA TYR A 566 5.75 -1.20 -24.99
C TYR A 566 6.72 -2.29 -25.43
N HIS A 567 6.67 -3.46 -24.78
CA HIS A 567 7.58 -4.59 -25.07
C HIS A 567 7.07 -5.56 -26.14
N GLY A 568 5.77 -5.57 -26.45
CA GLY A 568 5.15 -6.56 -27.33
C GLY A 568 4.90 -7.93 -26.66
N TYR A 569 5.11 -8.03 -25.34
CA TYR A 569 4.84 -9.23 -24.56
C TYR A 569 4.48 -8.91 -23.11
N THR A 570 3.70 -9.78 -22.48
CA THR A 570 3.32 -9.70 -21.07
C THR A 570 4.52 -9.93 -20.14
N LYS A 571 4.43 -9.55 -18.86
CA LYS A 571 5.51 -9.85 -17.88
C LYS A 571 5.83 -11.35 -17.74
N ALA A 572 4.89 -12.23 -18.11
CA ALA A 572 5.06 -13.67 -18.21
C ALA A 572 5.71 -14.13 -19.53
N LYS A 573 6.23 -13.21 -20.35
CA LYS A 573 6.83 -13.43 -21.67
C LYS A 573 5.89 -14.07 -22.72
N ARG A 574 4.58 -13.99 -22.51
CA ARG A 574 3.59 -14.33 -23.55
C ARG A 574 3.48 -13.15 -24.52
N ILE A 575 3.61 -13.40 -25.82
CA ILE A 575 3.39 -12.39 -26.87
C ILE A 575 1.97 -11.81 -26.74
N VAL A 576 1.81 -10.52 -27.01
CA VAL A 576 0.47 -9.92 -27.11
C VAL A 576 -0.16 -10.25 -28.47
N ASP A 577 -1.44 -10.66 -28.45
CA ASP A 577 -2.17 -11.06 -29.65
C ASP A 577 -2.38 -9.89 -30.62
N GLU A 578 -2.77 -8.75 -30.05
CA GLU A 578 -2.84 -7.46 -30.71
C GLU A 578 -1.58 -6.65 -30.40
N ASP A 579 -0.71 -6.54 -31.41
CA ASP A 579 0.44 -5.66 -31.36
C ASP A 579 0.17 -4.40 -32.19
N PRO A 580 -0.19 -3.27 -31.56
CA PRO A 580 -0.40 -2.04 -32.30
C PRO A 580 0.90 -1.47 -32.88
N ALA A 581 2.08 -1.92 -32.43
CA ALA A 581 3.39 -1.40 -32.82
C ALA A 581 3.46 0.14 -32.79
N LEU A 582 2.97 0.72 -31.69
CA LEU A 582 2.84 2.17 -31.50
C LEU A 582 4.19 2.90 -31.55
N ASP A 583 4.16 4.17 -31.94
CA ASP A 583 5.34 5.02 -31.88
C ASP A 583 5.91 5.12 -30.46
N GLY A 584 7.24 5.06 -30.37
CA GLY A 584 7.96 5.07 -29.10
C GLY A 584 7.97 3.74 -28.34
N CYS A 585 7.34 2.67 -28.84
CA CYS A 585 7.49 1.33 -28.26
C CYS A 585 8.89 0.72 -28.51
N ALA A 586 9.25 -0.33 -27.78
CA ALA A 586 10.51 -1.03 -28.02
C ALA A 586 10.48 -1.72 -29.38
N HIS A 587 11.53 -1.52 -30.19
CA HIS A 587 11.65 -2.04 -31.57
C HIS A 587 10.48 -1.64 -32.46
N ALA A 588 10.03 -0.37 -32.34
CA ALA A 588 8.89 0.12 -33.10
C ALA A 588 9.07 -0.03 -34.62
N PRO A 589 10.22 0.34 -35.24
CA PRO A 589 10.41 0.19 -36.69
C PRO A 589 10.29 -1.27 -37.16
N GLU A 590 10.97 -2.19 -36.47
CA GLU A 590 10.97 -3.61 -36.80
C GLU A 590 9.58 -4.21 -36.62
N ARG A 591 8.89 -3.89 -35.52
CA ARG A 591 7.52 -4.38 -35.27
C ARG A 591 6.52 -3.83 -36.28
N LYS A 592 6.66 -2.57 -36.71
CA LYS A 592 5.83 -1.98 -37.77
C LYS A 592 6.06 -2.68 -39.11
N ALA A 593 7.32 -2.94 -39.49
CA ALA A 593 7.65 -3.67 -40.71
C ALA A 593 7.09 -5.10 -40.68
N LEU A 594 7.25 -5.83 -39.57
CA LEU A 594 6.68 -7.17 -39.39
C LEU A 594 5.15 -7.15 -39.49
N LYS A 595 4.51 -6.12 -38.93
CA LYS A 595 3.05 -5.96 -38.99
C LYS A 595 2.59 -5.72 -40.43
N GLN A 596 3.27 -4.86 -41.17
CA GLN A 596 3.00 -4.59 -42.59
C GLN A 596 3.18 -5.85 -43.44
N ALA A 597 4.27 -6.60 -43.27
CA ALA A 597 4.51 -7.85 -43.99
C ALA A 597 3.40 -8.89 -43.71
N ARG A 598 2.93 -8.96 -42.45
CA ARG A 598 1.79 -9.82 -42.09
C ARG A 598 0.47 -9.36 -42.71
N GLU A 599 0.18 -8.07 -42.67
CA GLU A 599 -1.04 -7.48 -43.27
C GLU A 599 -1.04 -7.63 -44.80
N ALA A 600 0.14 -7.61 -45.42
CA ALA A 600 0.34 -7.91 -46.84
C ALA A 600 0.29 -9.42 -47.19
N GLY A 601 0.22 -10.31 -46.19
CA GLY A 601 0.19 -11.75 -46.38
C GLY A 601 1.54 -12.38 -46.74
N GLU A 602 2.64 -11.63 -46.62
CA GLU A 602 4.01 -12.08 -46.94
C GLU A 602 4.55 -13.07 -45.91
N ILE A 603 4.03 -13.01 -44.68
CA ILE A 603 4.39 -13.90 -43.58
C ILE A 603 3.13 -14.41 -42.87
N THR A 604 3.19 -15.66 -42.43
CA THR A 604 2.17 -16.31 -41.60
C THR A 604 2.12 -15.72 -40.19
N ARG A 605 1.06 -16.03 -39.43
CA ARG A 605 0.95 -15.60 -38.03
C ARG A 605 2.06 -16.22 -37.18
N GLU A 606 2.41 -17.47 -37.45
CA GLU A 606 3.46 -18.22 -36.79
C GLU A 606 4.83 -17.57 -37.03
N GLU A 607 5.12 -17.19 -38.28
CA GLU A 607 6.34 -16.46 -38.64
C GLU A 607 6.40 -15.08 -38.01
N TYR A 608 5.30 -14.34 -38.02
CA TYR A 608 5.19 -13.04 -37.35
C TYR A 608 5.52 -13.14 -35.84
N ASP A 609 4.93 -14.12 -35.15
CA ASP A 609 5.16 -14.33 -33.73
C ASP A 609 6.57 -14.90 -33.44
N ALA A 610 7.13 -15.71 -34.32
CA ALA A 610 8.51 -16.18 -34.21
C ALA A 610 9.51 -15.03 -34.37
N GLN A 611 9.34 -14.17 -35.36
CA GLN A 611 10.24 -13.04 -35.60
C GLN A 611 10.15 -12.00 -34.48
N ARG A 612 8.94 -11.73 -33.94
CA ARG A 612 8.78 -10.88 -32.75
C ARG A 612 9.46 -11.44 -31.51
N ARG A 613 9.47 -12.78 -31.33
CA ARG A 613 10.24 -13.44 -30.25
C ARG A 613 11.75 -13.32 -30.43
N GLY A 614 12.20 -13.30 -31.69
CA GLY A 614 13.60 -13.16 -32.06
C GLY A 614 14.18 -11.76 -31.86
N LEU A 615 13.33 -10.73 -31.69
CA LEU A 615 13.80 -9.38 -31.43
C LEU A 615 14.62 -9.35 -30.13
N PRO A 616 15.83 -8.75 -30.14
CA PRO A 616 16.70 -8.76 -28.98
C PRO A 616 16.01 -8.09 -27.80
N ALA A 617 16.18 -8.60 -26.58
CA ALA A 617 15.62 -7.92 -25.41
C ALA A 617 16.23 -6.51 -25.33
N GLY A 618 15.42 -5.46 -25.59
CA GLY A 618 15.89 -4.09 -25.58
C GLY A 618 16.60 -3.75 -24.25
N GLY A 619 17.58 -2.84 -24.29
CA GLY A 619 18.43 -2.53 -23.14
C GLY A 619 17.69 -2.07 -21.87
N ARG A 620 16.39 -1.72 -21.96
CA ARG A 620 15.55 -1.33 -20.84
C ARG A 620 14.59 -2.47 -20.46
N ARG A 621 14.93 -3.28 -19.45
CA ARG A 621 14.03 -4.30 -18.86
C ARG A 621 12.93 -3.72 -17.94
N GLY A 622 12.75 -2.40 -17.95
CA GLY A 622 11.84 -1.68 -17.06
C GLY A 622 10.45 -1.44 -17.64
N GLU A 623 9.62 -0.73 -16.88
CA GLU A 623 8.39 -0.13 -17.40
C GLU A 623 8.70 0.88 -18.52
N ALA A 624 7.71 1.21 -19.35
CA ALA A 624 7.87 2.25 -20.35
C ALA A 624 8.23 3.60 -19.68
N PRO A 625 9.08 4.44 -20.31
CA PRO A 625 9.24 5.81 -19.87
C PRO A 625 7.93 6.59 -20.09
N PRO A 626 7.65 7.63 -19.29
CA PRO A 626 6.59 8.59 -19.61
C PRO A 626 6.81 9.20 -20.99
N CYS A 627 5.74 9.28 -21.78
CA CYS A 627 5.74 9.94 -23.10
C CYS A 627 5.10 11.32 -23.05
N LEU A 628 4.30 11.59 -22.03
CA LEU A 628 3.66 12.88 -21.80
C LEU A 628 3.75 13.23 -20.31
N ARG A 629 3.94 14.52 -20.05
CA ARG A 629 3.90 15.13 -18.72
C ARG A 629 3.09 16.42 -18.81
N MET A 630 2.14 16.58 -17.91
CA MET A 630 1.37 17.82 -17.78
C MET A 630 1.25 18.22 -16.31
N GLU A 631 1.14 19.52 -16.10
CA GLU A 631 0.86 20.12 -14.81
C GLU A 631 -0.63 20.41 -14.71
N LEU A 632 -1.28 19.88 -13.68
CA LEU A 632 -2.69 20.08 -13.40
C LEU A 632 -2.82 21.13 -12.31
N ASN A 633 -3.38 22.29 -12.66
CA ASN A 633 -3.61 23.40 -11.76
C ASN A 633 -5.07 23.43 -11.28
N HIS A 634 -5.33 24.31 -10.32
CA HIS A 634 -6.68 24.60 -9.86
C HIS A 634 -7.53 25.13 -11.03
N GLY A 635 -8.68 24.48 -11.27
CA GLY A 635 -9.63 24.80 -12.32
C GLY A 635 -9.36 24.15 -13.67
N ASP A 636 -8.22 23.47 -13.84
CA ASP A 636 -7.87 22.84 -15.11
C ASP A 636 -8.80 21.67 -15.43
N LEU A 637 -9.13 21.53 -16.72
CA LEU A 637 -9.86 20.40 -17.27
C LEU A 637 -8.95 19.59 -18.20
N VAL A 638 -9.00 18.28 -18.12
CA VAL A 638 -8.27 17.37 -19.01
C VAL A 638 -9.24 16.39 -19.63
N VAL A 639 -9.21 16.25 -20.95
CA VAL A 639 -10.03 15.29 -21.70
C VAL A 639 -9.11 14.33 -22.43
N MET A 640 -9.21 13.03 -22.14
CA MET A 640 -8.57 11.97 -22.91
C MET A 640 -9.63 11.39 -23.85
N HIS A 641 -9.38 11.41 -25.15
CA HIS A 641 -10.32 10.92 -26.16
C HIS A 641 -9.68 9.89 -27.09
N GLY A 642 -10.42 8.81 -27.33
CA GLY A 642 -10.04 7.66 -28.13
C GLY A 642 -9.87 6.41 -27.27
N GLU A 643 -10.56 5.32 -27.60
CA GLU A 643 -10.47 4.04 -26.84
C GLU A 643 -9.02 3.53 -26.77
N GLY A 644 -8.21 3.80 -27.81
CA GLY A 644 -6.80 3.45 -27.85
C GLY A 644 -5.98 4.07 -26.72
N VAL A 645 -6.31 5.29 -26.28
CA VAL A 645 -5.58 5.98 -25.21
C VAL A 645 -5.69 5.17 -23.92
N GLN A 646 -6.92 4.80 -23.57
CA GLN A 646 -7.25 4.02 -22.37
C GLN A 646 -6.74 2.58 -22.48
N ARG A 647 -6.83 1.99 -23.68
CA ARG A 647 -6.42 0.61 -23.93
C ARG A 647 -4.91 0.42 -23.86
N PHE A 648 -4.12 1.32 -24.45
CA PHE A 648 -2.68 1.15 -24.66
C PHE A 648 -1.80 1.91 -23.66
N TYR A 649 -2.32 2.95 -23.02
CA TYR A 649 -1.58 3.79 -22.08
C TYR A 649 -2.15 3.68 -20.66
N GLU A 650 -1.29 3.97 -19.69
CA GLU A 650 -1.62 4.10 -18.28
C GLU A 650 -1.07 5.43 -17.77
N HIS A 651 -1.72 6.01 -16.78
CA HIS A 651 -1.37 7.33 -16.27
C HIS A 651 -1.23 7.32 -14.75
N SER A 652 -0.48 8.28 -14.22
CA SER A 652 -0.34 8.52 -12.79
C SER A 652 -0.48 10.00 -12.49
N VAL A 653 -1.02 10.32 -11.30
CA VAL A 653 -1.14 11.70 -10.83
C VAL A 653 -0.39 11.82 -9.52
N ILE A 654 0.58 12.71 -9.51
CA ILE A 654 1.45 13.00 -8.37
C ILE A 654 1.05 14.39 -7.84
N PRO A 655 0.15 14.47 -6.84
CA PRO A 655 -0.23 15.74 -6.26
C PRO A 655 0.90 16.31 -5.39
N GLU A 656 0.89 17.63 -5.24
CA GLU A 656 1.60 18.29 -4.16
C GLU A 656 1.02 17.88 -2.80
N LYS A 657 1.77 18.14 -1.74
CA LYS A 657 1.46 17.68 -0.38
C LYS A 657 0.34 18.49 0.30
N ASN A 658 -0.75 18.76 -0.40
CA ASN A 658 -1.87 19.58 0.06
C ASN A 658 -3.21 18.97 -0.39
N LEU A 659 -4.33 19.54 0.10
CA LEU A 659 -5.68 19.10 -0.25
C LEU A 659 -5.97 19.32 -1.74
N ARG A 660 -6.47 18.28 -2.41
CA ARG A 660 -6.87 18.29 -3.81
C ARG A 660 -8.10 17.42 -4.03
N PHE A 661 -8.97 17.84 -4.95
CA PHE A 661 -10.04 17.02 -5.51
C PHE A 661 -9.82 16.79 -7.01
N ALA A 662 -10.17 15.61 -7.49
CA ALA A 662 -10.28 15.31 -8.91
C ALA A 662 -11.68 14.76 -9.18
N LEU A 663 -12.42 15.39 -10.09
CA LEU A 663 -13.74 14.95 -10.51
C LEU A 663 -13.61 14.45 -11.94
N THR A 664 -13.89 13.17 -12.15
CA THR A 664 -13.72 12.51 -13.46
C THR A 664 -15.07 12.05 -13.95
N ALA A 665 -15.49 12.48 -15.13
CA ALA A 665 -16.72 12.06 -15.78
C ALA A 665 -16.41 11.13 -16.94
N ARG A 666 -17.25 10.10 -17.08
CA ARG A 666 -17.12 9.07 -18.12
C ARG A 666 -18.47 8.74 -18.73
N TYR A 667 -18.43 8.17 -19.93
CA TYR A 667 -19.57 7.48 -20.50
C TYR A 667 -19.44 5.98 -20.23
N ILE A 668 -20.38 5.42 -19.48
CA ILE A 668 -20.53 3.98 -19.27
C ILE A 668 -21.50 3.44 -20.31
N LYS A 669 -21.03 2.47 -21.09
CA LYS A 669 -21.79 1.82 -22.16
C LYS A 669 -23.02 1.09 -21.56
N PRO A 670 -24.27 1.46 -21.95
CA PRO A 670 -25.49 0.94 -21.32
C PRO A 670 -25.63 -0.58 -21.37
N GLU A 671 -25.06 -1.25 -22.36
CA GLU A 671 -25.10 -2.70 -22.54
C GLU A 671 -24.31 -3.48 -21.47
N PHE A 672 -23.47 -2.79 -20.68
CA PHE A 672 -22.70 -3.38 -19.56
C PHE A 672 -23.29 -3.03 -18.19
N VAL A 673 -24.46 -2.39 -18.13
CA VAL A 673 -25.08 -1.91 -16.89
C VAL A 673 -26.50 -2.47 -16.78
N GLU A 674 -26.83 -3.01 -15.60
CA GLU A 674 -28.18 -3.48 -15.28
C GLU A 674 -29.19 -2.33 -15.32
N GLU A 675 -30.44 -2.61 -15.74
CA GLU A 675 -31.45 -1.56 -15.97
C GLU A 675 -31.69 -0.65 -14.75
N ALA A 676 -31.77 -1.23 -13.55
CA ALA A 676 -31.97 -0.47 -12.32
C ALA A 676 -30.81 0.51 -12.04
N ASP A 677 -29.60 0.16 -12.45
CA ASP A 677 -28.40 0.98 -12.29
C ASP A 677 -28.23 1.99 -13.43
N ARG A 678 -28.79 1.73 -14.62
CA ARG A 678 -28.83 2.70 -15.73
C ARG A 678 -29.58 3.96 -15.33
N GLN A 679 -30.69 3.82 -14.61
CA GLN A 679 -31.51 4.94 -14.15
C GLN A 679 -30.75 5.93 -13.24
N LYS A 680 -29.68 5.47 -12.56
CA LYS A 680 -28.83 6.34 -11.74
C LYS A 680 -28.09 7.39 -12.57
N GLY A 681 -27.73 7.05 -13.81
CA GLY A 681 -27.02 7.91 -14.75
C GLY A 681 -27.93 8.81 -15.60
N VAL A 682 -29.25 8.64 -15.54
CA VAL A 682 -30.22 9.46 -16.28
C VAL A 682 -30.43 10.78 -15.54
N PHE A 683 -30.03 11.90 -16.15
CA PHE A 683 -30.17 13.22 -15.55
C PHE A 683 -30.24 14.34 -16.60
N THR A 684 -30.74 15.50 -16.23
CA THR A 684 -30.75 16.72 -17.06
C THR A 684 -30.24 17.90 -16.24
N LEU A 685 -29.17 18.54 -16.71
CA LEU A 685 -28.61 19.74 -16.08
C LEU A 685 -29.54 20.93 -16.27
N THR A 686 -29.65 21.78 -15.25
CA THR A 686 -30.57 22.94 -15.28
C THR A 686 -29.89 24.22 -14.83
N GLY A 687 -30.37 25.37 -15.32
CA GLY A 687 -29.88 26.69 -14.92
C GLY A 687 -28.36 26.82 -15.00
N GLU A 688 -27.73 27.24 -13.89
CA GLU A 688 -26.28 27.44 -13.80
C GLU A 688 -25.45 26.14 -13.71
N GLN A 689 -26.08 24.96 -13.75
CA GLN A 689 -25.37 23.68 -13.87
C GLN A 689 -24.94 23.44 -15.32
N VAL A 690 -25.64 24.03 -16.29
CA VAL A 690 -25.22 24.02 -17.70
C VAL A 690 -24.06 25.00 -17.85
N TYR A 691 -22.89 24.48 -18.21
CA TYR A 691 -21.68 25.27 -18.37
C TYR A 691 -21.42 25.59 -19.84
N ASP A 692 -21.07 26.85 -20.12
CA ASP A 692 -20.86 27.38 -21.48
C ASP A 692 -19.39 27.70 -21.79
N GLY A 693 -18.49 27.47 -20.83
CA GLY A 693 -17.06 27.80 -20.96
C GLY A 693 -16.66 29.19 -20.47
N LYS A 694 -17.58 30.08 -20.10
CA LYS A 694 -17.29 31.49 -19.81
C LYS A 694 -17.76 31.93 -18.45
#